data_AF-A0A396BPK9-F1
#
_entry.id   AF-A0A396BPK9-F1
#
_cell.length_a   1.000
_cell.length_b   1.000
_cell.length_c   1.000
_cell.angle_alpha   90.00
_cell.angle_beta   90.00
_cell.angle_gamma   90.00
#
_symmetry.space_group_name_H-M   'P 1'
#
loop_
_entity.id
_entity.type
_entity.pdbx_description
1 polymer ?
#
loop_
_entity_poly.entity_id
_entity_poly.type
_entity_poly.pdbx_seq_one_letter_code
_entity_poly.pdbx_strand_id
1 'polypeptide(L)'
;MMNFSADITTIAIPFIVAILGLSIPLLLQVVARIDDKYSSVGLVDSFYKEKKVKYFNTTLKIAISLIVLLLIWALFISASQDYKAIWELVTYVSLFLATGVLIYFLFTYVELIKTYYIPLNLLEHLKKSHREDAFNSISELLYYSIKNQNENLGKSLYSFIADYVILFRKGKSGEITYSNDFYAMLYQANELIATSPTKLISYYNGNTLLELLLDEYQGTRLSSDTYKTLWICLTQQAYYNRKDLILSYWTIAHQYILLFRQEVYPVYDKDLHITNKEEVSVRKNEREQFLKFHYAFGGLLVYLEKYDIMQGVILHTNQKPPKYVLVPTTIGEVIKRYIEIEANKLTPYIYSMNYPFPGNSSINSDEIIKRSIRRYLVILLLYQYIKQGQSYGANPLSLPTIPDELEELSFWKEELNFLEKDLADVLSDKSLMQHAGLGILYSPSDSDWFTSNSKEPPVELVGRLIKLVDAAYKIKRKISPLDTDKIKVFKENAQEIVRESIERMNLLNNPGELGSSDIISYNIDPSVYQIMDKRAFAIESDIGFLGTEYAVAKGVATNYEYSVTQTFNDRNVNHYLIERESIFKAIEKLNINANKHVIICFGVNLMYFKENLGIVALTNYNGQYSYRTIPVINIDKNMLGVEPNTFIIMQKEDLPKIQVKNSKSEYSLTKVDEEYSIYADVISFEERKDIRVEYENRINTETLDNSVLACVEMIALVQWKKDAKYVSLRVYNQFLNSSKANTLDDIEPF
;
A
#
# COMPACT_ATOMS: atom_id res chain seq x y z
N MET A 1 -16.57 69.01 65.61
CA MET A 1 -16.67 67.76 64.82
C MET A 1 -16.64 68.16 63.36
N MET A 2 -15.52 67.91 62.68
CA MET A 2 -15.40 68.06 61.22
C MET A 2 -16.52 67.27 60.54
N ASN A 3 -17.05 67.83 59.45
CA ASN A 3 -18.19 67.33 58.70
C ASN A 3 -17.75 66.13 57.84
N PHE A 4 -17.41 65.03 58.50
CA PHE A 4 -16.72 63.85 57.95
C PHE A 4 -17.44 63.24 56.73
N SER A 5 -18.77 63.35 56.64
CA SER A 5 -19.58 62.90 55.51
C SER A 5 -19.44 63.79 54.26
N ALA A 6 -19.37 65.11 54.44
CA ALA A 6 -19.14 66.06 53.35
C ALA A 6 -17.73 65.87 52.79
N ASP A 7 -16.72 65.78 53.65
CA ASP A 7 -15.33 65.64 53.21
C ASP A 7 -15.10 64.32 52.42
N ILE A 8 -15.72 63.22 52.83
CA ILE A 8 -15.62 61.93 52.11
C ILE A 8 -16.29 61.99 50.73
N THR A 9 -17.50 62.54 50.63
CA THR A 9 -18.23 62.61 49.35
C THR A 9 -17.57 63.56 48.36
N THR A 10 -17.03 64.68 48.84
CA THR A 10 -16.32 65.67 48.00
C THR A 10 -14.99 65.13 47.45
N ILE A 11 -14.43 64.08 48.06
CA ILE A 11 -13.20 63.42 47.59
C ILE A 11 -13.53 62.16 46.80
N ALA A 12 -14.27 61.21 47.38
CA ALA A 12 -14.48 59.87 46.83
C ALA A 12 -15.26 59.88 45.50
N ILE A 13 -16.34 60.67 45.40
CA ILE A 13 -17.19 60.69 44.20
C ILE A 13 -16.42 61.24 42.99
N PRO A 14 -15.73 62.40 43.06
CA PRO A 14 -14.91 62.87 41.96
C PRO A 14 -13.81 61.89 41.54
N PHE A 15 -13.16 61.20 42.49
CA PHE A 15 -12.16 60.18 42.16
C PHE A 15 -12.77 58.99 41.42
N ILE A 16 -13.90 58.44 41.87
CA ILE A 16 -14.56 57.31 41.19
C ILE A 16 -15.04 57.73 39.78
N VAL A 17 -15.63 58.91 39.63
CA VAL A 17 -16.07 59.44 38.33
C VAL A 17 -14.89 59.68 37.39
N ALA A 18 -13.79 60.24 37.89
CA ALA A 18 -12.55 60.41 37.12
C ALA A 18 -11.97 59.06 36.69
N ILE A 19 -11.93 58.08 37.59
CA ILE A 19 -11.46 56.72 37.28
C ILE A 19 -12.35 56.06 36.22
N LEU A 20 -13.68 56.19 36.31
CA LEU A 20 -14.61 55.68 35.29
C LEU A 20 -14.37 56.35 33.92
N GLY A 21 -14.27 57.67 33.91
CA GLY A 21 -14.03 58.46 32.69
C GLY A 21 -12.68 58.16 32.03
N LEU A 22 -11.65 57.81 32.81
CA LEU A 22 -10.33 57.46 32.30
C LEU A 22 -10.20 55.98 31.92
N SER A 23 -10.81 55.07 32.68
CA SER A 23 -10.59 53.63 32.55
C SER A 23 -11.19 53.03 31.27
N ILE A 24 -12.36 53.49 30.83
CA ILE A 24 -13.00 52.97 29.60
C ILE A 24 -12.19 53.35 28.35
N PRO A 25 -11.80 54.63 28.12
CA PRO A 25 -10.92 54.98 27.01
C PRO A 25 -9.56 54.29 27.08
N LEU A 26 -8.97 54.18 28.27
CA LEU A 26 -7.69 53.50 28.46
C LEU A 26 -7.79 52.01 28.10
N LEU A 27 -8.87 51.33 28.48
CA LEU A 27 -9.10 49.92 28.16
C LEU A 27 -9.24 49.71 26.65
N LEU A 28 -10.05 50.52 25.98
CA LEU A 28 -10.19 50.46 24.51
C LEU A 28 -8.87 50.76 23.80
N GLN A 29 -8.11 51.76 24.28
CA GLN A 29 -6.81 52.09 23.71
C GLN A 29 -5.77 50.99 23.93
N VAL A 30 -5.78 50.33 25.09
CA VAL A 30 -4.87 49.21 25.38
C VAL A 30 -5.22 48.01 24.51
N VAL A 31 -6.49 47.68 24.37
CA VAL A 31 -6.95 46.56 23.52
C VAL A 31 -6.56 46.83 22.08
N ALA A 32 -6.85 48.02 21.55
CA ALA A 32 -6.42 48.42 20.21
C ALA A 32 -4.90 48.35 20.06
N ARG A 33 -4.12 48.80 21.05
CA ARG A 33 -2.66 48.74 21.00
C ARG A 33 -2.09 47.33 21.10
N ILE A 34 -2.71 46.43 21.85
CA ILE A 34 -2.29 45.02 21.93
C ILE A 34 -2.60 44.34 20.59
N ASP A 35 -3.80 44.56 20.05
CA ASP A 35 -4.21 44.01 18.76
C ASP A 35 -3.35 44.57 17.61
N ASP A 36 -3.15 45.89 17.54
CA ASP A 36 -2.28 46.53 16.54
C ASP A 36 -0.84 46.00 16.62
N LYS A 37 -0.33 45.80 17.83
CA LYS A 37 1.07 45.41 18.04
C LYS A 37 1.31 43.94 17.74
N TYR A 38 0.51 43.05 18.28
CA TYR A 38 0.72 41.61 18.18
C TYR A 38 -0.08 40.95 17.06
N SER A 39 -1.07 41.66 16.50
CA SER A 39 -2.04 41.15 15.53
C SER A 39 -2.67 39.84 16.00
N SER A 40 -3.09 39.82 17.28
CA SER A 40 -3.59 38.64 17.96
C SER A 40 -4.84 38.97 18.80
N VAL A 41 -5.94 38.33 18.41
CA VAL A 41 -7.18 38.30 19.19
C VAL A 41 -7.02 37.44 20.44
N GLY A 42 -6.19 36.39 20.39
CA GLY A 42 -5.93 35.49 21.52
C GLY A 42 -5.29 36.19 22.72
N LEU A 43 -4.31 37.06 22.49
CA LEU A 43 -3.67 37.87 23.54
C LEU A 43 -4.62 38.90 24.14
N VAL A 44 -5.52 39.47 23.33
CA VAL A 44 -6.58 40.36 23.80
C VAL A 44 -7.55 39.61 24.71
N ASP A 45 -7.98 38.42 24.31
CA ASP A 45 -8.86 37.57 25.13
C ASP A 45 -8.18 37.11 26.42
N SER A 46 -6.90 36.74 26.36
CA SER A 46 -6.10 36.41 27.53
C SER A 46 -6.04 37.58 28.51
N PHE A 47 -5.84 38.81 28.03
CA PHE A 47 -5.86 40.02 28.86
C PHE A 47 -7.21 40.21 29.57
N TYR A 48 -8.35 40.00 28.89
CA TYR A 48 -9.67 40.13 29.51
C TYR A 48 -9.97 39.06 30.57
N LYS A 49 -9.41 37.85 30.43
CA LYS A 49 -9.65 36.74 31.36
C LYS A 49 -8.89 36.88 32.68
N GLU A 50 -7.88 37.75 32.74
CA GLU A 50 -7.04 38.00 33.91
C GLU A 50 -7.83 38.36 35.17
N LYS A 51 -7.44 37.75 36.30
CA LYS A 51 -8.10 38.00 37.60
C LYS A 51 -8.04 39.48 37.99
N LYS A 52 -6.90 40.14 37.72
CA LYS A 52 -6.68 41.57 38.00
C LYS A 52 -7.69 42.47 37.26
N VAL A 53 -7.98 42.17 36.00
CA VAL A 53 -8.97 42.91 35.19
C VAL A 53 -10.39 42.68 35.73
N LYS A 54 -10.72 41.42 36.08
CA LYS A 54 -12.02 41.07 36.68
C LYS A 54 -12.24 41.78 38.02
N TYR A 55 -11.23 41.81 38.89
CA TYR A 55 -11.33 42.50 40.19
C TYR A 55 -11.44 44.01 40.06
N PHE A 56 -10.69 44.64 39.15
CA PHE A 56 -10.82 46.06 38.86
C PHE A 56 -12.24 46.40 38.39
N ASN A 57 -12.74 45.67 37.37
CA ASN A 57 -14.07 45.89 36.81
C ASN A 57 -15.19 45.63 37.84
N THR A 58 -15.03 44.62 38.71
CA THR A 58 -16.02 44.32 39.76
C THR A 58 -16.02 45.40 40.84
N THR A 59 -14.83 45.84 41.28
CA THR A 59 -14.71 46.92 42.27
C THR A 59 -15.27 48.23 41.75
N LEU A 60 -15.03 48.54 40.47
CA LEU A 60 -15.61 49.73 39.82
C LEU A 60 -17.14 49.67 39.79
N LYS A 61 -17.72 48.52 39.43
CA LYS A 61 -19.19 48.30 39.46
C LYS A 61 -19.76 48.46 40.87
N ILE A 62 -19.08 47.94 41.89
CA ILE A 62 -19.48 48.09 43.30
C ILE A 62 -19.44 49.55 43.72
N ALA A 63 -18.35 50.27 43.42
CA ALA A 63 -18.20 51.68 43.77
C ALA A 63 -19.28 52.56 43.11
N ILE A 64 -19.59 52.31 41.83
CA ILE A 64 -20.69 52.99 41.12
C ILE A 64 -22.05 52.65 41.75
N SER A 65 -22.27 51.38 42.10
CA SER A 65 -23.53 50.95 42.75
C SER A 65 -23.71 51.63 44.11
N LEU A 66 -22.63 51.84 44.88
CA LEU A 66 -22.67 52.58 46.15
C LEU A 66 -22.98 54.07 45.94
N ILE A 67 -22.48 54.70 44.87
CA ILE A 67 -22.85 56.08 44.52
C ILE A 67 -24.34 56.17 44.16
N VAL A 68 -24.85 55.24 43.34
CA VAL A 68 -26.26 55.21 42.96
C VAL A 68 -27.14 54.97 44.19
N LEU A 69 -26.74 54.07 45.09
CA LEU A 69 -27.44 53.82 46.35
C LEU A 69 -27.52 55.09 47.20
N LEU A 70 -26.42 55.85 47.29
CA LEU A 70 -26.33 57.12 48.01
C LEU A 70 -27.24 58.20 47.39
N LEU A 71 -27.32 58.27 46.05
CA LEU A 71 -28.23 59.18 45.34
C LEU A 71 -29.71 58.80 45.56
N ILE A 72 -30.05 57.51 45.49
CA ILE A 72 -31.41 57.03 45.78
C ILE A 72 -31.78 57.36 47.23
N TRP A 73 -30.87 57.14 48.17
CA TRP A 73 -31.07 57.47 49.59
C TRP A 73 -31.30 58.98 49.81
N ALA A 74 -30.52 59.83 49.13
CA ALA A 74 -30.66 61.28 49.20
C ALA A 74 -32.02 61.77 48.63
N LEU A 75 -32.62 61.03 47.71
CA LEU A 75 -33.88 61.40 47.04
C LEU A 75 -35.14 60.83 47.73
N PHE A 76 -35.06 59.67 48.41
CA PHE A 76 -36.25 58.92 48.84
C PHE A 76 -36.54 58.89 50.35
N ILE A 77 -35.65 59.33 51.25
CA ILE A 77 -35.86 59.15 52.71
C ILE A 77 -35.89 60.48 53.47
N SER A 78 -37.11 60.90 53.84
CA SER A 78 -37.40 61.99 54.78
C SER A 78 -37.88 61.51 56.17
N ALA A 79 -37.84 60.20 56.48
CA ALA A 79 -38.81 59.65 57.44
C ALA A 79 -38.33 58.77 58.63
N SER A 80 -37.04 58.60 58.95
CA SER A 80 -36.66 58.02 60.26
C SER A 80 -35.29 58.49 60.75
N GLN A 81 -35.26 59.20 61.89
CA GLN A 81 -34.04 59.77 62.48
C GLN A 81 -33.16 58.70 63.16
N ASP A 82 -33.75 57.61 63.67
CA ASP A 82 -33.05 56.68 64.57
C ASP A 82 -32.02 55.77 63.89
N TYR A 83 -32.19 55.46 62.60
CA TYR A 83 -31.27 54.61 61.85
C TYR A 83 -30.45 55.37 60.79
N LYS A 84 -30.78 56.64 60.54
CA LYS A 84 -30.17 57.46 59.49
C LYS A 84 -28.67 57.65 59.69
N ALA A 85 -28.26 58.03 60.91
CA ALA A 85 -26.86 58.27 61.21
C ALA A 85 -25.98 57.02 61.06
N ILE A 86 -26.50 55.84 61.42
CA ILE A 86 -25.78 54.57 61.32
C ILE A 86 -25.64 54.16 59.85
N TRP A 87 -26.73 54.22 59.06
CA TRP A 87 -26.69 53.89 57.63
C TRP A 87 -25.83 54.85 56.82
N GLU A 88 -25.89 56.15 57.11
CA GLU A 88 -25.01 57.15 56.51
C GLU A 88 -23.54 56.87 56.82
N LEU A 89 -23.21 56.63 58.10
CA LEU A 89 -21.85 56.30 58.50
C LEU A 89 -21.34 55.04 57.79
N VAL A 90 -22.15 53.97 57.75
CA VAL A 90 -21.79 52.73 57.06
C VAL A 90 -21.58 52.96 55.57
N THR A 91 -22.47 53.70 54.91
CA THR A 91 -22.38 53.96 53.46
C THR A 91 -21.18 54.82 53.11
N TYR A 92 -20.90 55.88 53.88
CA TYR A 92 -19.72 56.74 53.67
C TYR A 92 -18.41 55.99 53.93
N VAL A 93 -18.34 55.19 54.99
CA VAL A 93 -17.16 54.36 55.30
C VAL A 93 -16.98 53.29 54.21
N SER A 94 -18.04 52.62 53.77
CA SER A 94 -18.00 51.67 52.65
C SER A 94 -17.57 52.32 51.34
N LEU A 95 -18.04 53.54 51.04
CA LEU A 95 -17.63 54.30 49.85
C LEU A 95 -16.15 54.69 49.92
N PHE A 96 -15.68 55.15 51.07
CA PHE A 96 -14.28 55.50 51.29
C PHE A 96 -13.37 54.26 51.14
N LEU A 97 -13.75 53.13 51.76
CA LEU A 97 -13.03 51.86 51.62
C LEU A 97 -13.05 51.37 50.17
N ALA A 98 -14.20 51.38 49.51
CA ALA A 98 -14.33 50.99 48.10
C ALA A 98 -13.46 51.86 47.18
N THR A 99 -13.35 53.16 47.47
CA THR A 99 -12.47 54.09 46.74
C THR A 99 -11.00 53.72 46.95
N GLY A 100 -10.57 53.46 48.19
CA GLY A 100 -9.21 53.00 48.48
C GLY A 100 -8.86 51.68 47.78
N VAL A 101 -9.78 50.70 47.82
CA VAL A 101 -9.63 49.42 47.11
C VAL A 101 -9.61 49.62 45.59
N LEU A 102 -10.43 50.52 45.05
CA LEU A 102 -10.46 50.84 43.62
C LEU A 102 -9.15 51.47 43.16
N ILE A 103 -8.56 52.39 43.93
CA ILE A 103 -7.25 52.99 43.64
C ILE A 103 -6.16 51.91 43.65
N TYR A 104 -6.17 51.00 44.62
CA TYR A 104 -5.23 49.88 44.67
C TYR A 104 -5.34 48.98 43.41
N PHE A 105 -6.56 48.63 43.01
CA PHE A 105 -6.77 47.83 41.80
C PHE A 105 -6.47 48.61 40.52
N LEU A 106 -6.62 49.94 40.50
CA LEU A 106 -6.22 50.78 39.37
C LEU A 106 -4.71 50.70 39.15
N PHE A 107 -3.90 50.82 40.20
CA PHE A 107 -2.44 50.65 40.08
C PHE A 107 -2.08 49.25 39.58
N THR A 108 -2.72 48.22 40.14
CA THR A 108 -2.52 46.82 39.72
C THR A 108 -2.92 46.58 38.25
N TYR A 109 -3.97 47.26 37.79
CA TYR A 109 -4.46 47.22 36.41
C TYR A 109 -3.47 47.93 35.45
N VAL A 110 -2.96 49.10 35.83
CA VAL A 110 -1.93 49.82 35.05
C VAL A 110 -0.63 49.02 34.95
N GLU A 111 -0.21 48.34 36.03
CA GLU A 111 0.93 47.41 35.97
C GLU A 111 0.69 46.27 34.99
N LEU A 112 -0.51 45.68 34.99
CA LEU A 112 -0.87 44.61 34.05
C LEU A 112 -0.82 45.11 32.60
N ILE A 113 -1.31 46.32 32.32
CA ILE A 113 -1.22 46.95 31.00
C ILE A 113 0.25 47.06 30.56
N LYS A 114 1.13 47.53 31.45
CA LYS A 114 2.57 47.63 31.16
C LYS A 114 3.19 46.27 30.86
N THR A 115 2.78 45.23 31.58
CA THR A 115 3.22 43.84 31.34
C THR A 115 2.83 43.37 29.94
N TYR A 116 1.57 43.54 29.54
CA TYR A 116 1.10 43.14 28.20
C TYR A 116 1.68 44.01 27.08
N TYR A 117 2.10 45.24 27.38
CA TYR A 117 2.72 46.13 26.40
C TYR A 117 4.19 45.78 26.10
N ILE A 118 4.95 45.24 27.07
CA ILE A 118 6.36 44.91 26.92
C ILE A 118 6.49 43.40 26.64
N PRO A 119 6.92 42.97 25.43
CA PRO A 119 6.90 41.55 25.06
C PRO A 119 7.66 40.60 26.02
N LEU A 120 8.80 41.03 26.54
CA LEU A 120 9.57 40.22 27.50
C LEU A 120 8.86 40.07 28.84
N ASN A 121 8.22 41.14 29.32
CA ASN A 121 7.43 41.09 30.56
C ASN A 121 6.19 40.21 30.38
N LEU A 122 5.56 40.29 29.20
CA LEU A 122 4.43 39.43 28.85
C LEU A 122 4.86 37.96 28.83
N LEU A 123 6.01 37.62 28.24
CA LEU A 123 6.54 36.26 28.28
C LEU A 123 6.77 35.77 29.72
N GLU A 124 7.45 36.57 30.56
CA GLU A 124 7.68 36.22 31.98
C GLU A 124 6.39 36.09 32.79
N HIS A 125 5.35 36.83 32.40
CA HIS A 125 4.02 36.71 32.98
C HIS A 125 3.30 35.43 32.53
N LEU A 126 3.33 35.12 31.22
CA LEU A 126 2.73 33.90 30.66
C LEU A 126 3.38 32.63 31.21
N LYS A 127 4.71 32.63 31.43
CA LYS A 127 5.43 31.51 32.06
C LYS A 127 4.90 31.15 33.46
N LYS A 128 4.32 32.10 34.19
CA LYS A 128 3.77 31.90 35.54
C LYS A 128 2.35 31.35 35.53
N SER A 129 1.66 31.39 34.38
CA SER A 129 0.32 30.83 34.19
C SER A 129 0.38 29.30 33.97
N HIS A 130 -0.74 28.59 34.13
CA HIS A 130 -0.79 27.15 33.81
C HIS A 130 -0.42 26.94 32.32
N ARG A 131 0.45 25.94 32.06
CA ARG A 131 1.22 25.84 30.81
C ARG A 131 0.37 25.66 29.55
N GLU A 132 -0.78 25.00 29.63
CA GLU A 132 -1.60 24.69 28.45
C GLU A 132 -2.35 25.92 27.93
N ASP A 133 -3.00 26.71 28.79
CA ASP A 133 -3.73 27.92 28.38
C ASP A 133 -2.79 29.02 27.83
N ALA A 134 -1.54 29.04 28.28
CA ALA A 134 -0.55 30.04 27.87
C ALA A 134 0.15 29.71 26.54
N PHE A 135 0.08 28.45 26.08
CA PHE A 135 0.90 28.01 24.94
C PHE A 135 0.52 28.74 23.64
N ASN A 136 -0.77 28.90 23.35
CA ASN A 136 -1.24 29.65 22.19
C ASN A 136 -0.78 31.12 22.21
N SER A 137 -0.87 31.77 23.38
CA SER A 137 -0.38 33.14 23.56
C SER A 137 1.15 33.25 23.41
N ILE A 138 1.90 32.21 23.79
CA ILE A 138 3.34 32.12 23.58
C ILE A 138 3.68 31.91 22.10
N SER A 139 2.90 31.10 21.37
CA SER A 139 3.03 30.92 19.92
C SER A 139 2.80 32.26 19.18
N GLU A 140 1.80 33.03 19.57
CA GLU A 140 1.54 34.35 18.98
C GLU A 140 2.68 35.34 19.26
N LEU A 141 3.28 35.30 20.47
CA LEU A 141 4.50 36.05 20.77
C LEU A 141 5.70 35.62 19.92
N LEU A 142 5.82 34.32 19.62
CA LEU A 142 6.85 33.80 18.72
C LEU A 142 6.66 34.35 17.31
N TYR A 143 5.45 34.31 16.78
CA TYR A 143 5.16 34.87 15.45
C TYR A 143 5.45 36.36 15.39
N TYR A 144 5.05 37.12 16.42
CA TYR A 144 5.40 38.53 16.56
C TYR A 144 6.91 38.75 16.56
N SER A 145 7.66 37.92 17.30
CA SER A 145 9.12 38.03 17.40
C SER A 145 9.80 37.82 16.03
N ILE A 146 9.32 36.86 15.24
CA ILE A 146 9.85 36.53 13.91
C ILE A 146 9.52 37.67 12.93
N LYS A 147 8.25 38.07 12.84
CA LYS A 147 7.78 39.14 11.94
C LYS A 147 8.53 40.45 12.17
N ASN A 148 8.76 40.81 13.43
CA ASN A 148 9.45 42.05 13.82
C ASN A 148 10.96 41.87 13.98
N GLN A 149 11.50 40.67 13.71
CA GLN A 149 12.92 40.35 13.83
C GLN A 149 13.52 40.73 15.20
N ASN A 150 12.76 40.51 16.28
CA ASN A 150 13.15 40.84 17.65
C ASN A 150 13.97 39.69 18.27
N GLU A 151 15.29 39.77 18.13
CA GLU A 151 16.18 38.68 18.54
C GLU A 151 16.21 38.40 20.04
N ASN A 152 16.09 39.43 20.88
CA ASN A 152 16.09 39.25 22.33
C ASN A 152 14.85 38.47 22.78
N LEU A 153 13.68 38.84 22.24
CA LEU A 153 12.45 38.10 22.48
C LEU A 153 12.52 36.69 21.90
N GLY A 154 13.04 36.54 20.68
CA GLY A 154 13.22 35.24 20.02
C GLY A 154 14.06 34.27 20.82
N LYS A 155 15.21 34.71 21.36
CA LYS A 155 16.08 33.89 22.22
C LYS A 155 15.36 33.43 23.50
N SER A 156 14.65 34.34 24.17
CA SER A 156 13.90 34.00 25.39
C SER A 156 12.75 33.04 25.13
N LEU A 157 12.06 33.17 23.98
CA LEU A 157 11.00 32.26 23.56
C LEU A 157 11.55 30.88 23.20
N TYR A 158 12.65 30.82 22.46
CA TYR A 158 13.30 29.56 22.16
C TYR A 158 13.72 28.81 23.43
N SER A 159 14.37 29.49 24.38
CA SER A 159 14.76 28.87 25.66
C SER A 159 13.56 28.25 26.36
N PHE A 160 12.41 28.95 26.37
CA PHE A 160 11.19 28.40 26.94
C PHE A 160 10.69 27.16 26.20
N ILE A 161 10.70 27.17 24.86
CA ILE A 161 10.26 26.04 24.03
C ILE A 161 11.21 24.85 24.22
N ALA A 162 12.51 25.07 24.28
CA ALA A 162 13.51 24.04 24.55
C ALA A 162 13.28 23.40 25.93
N ASP A 163 13.08 24.21 26.98
CA ASP A 163 12.76 23.73 28.32
C ASP A 163 11.47 22.90 28.33
N TYR A 164 10.44 23.35 27.58
CA TYR A 164 9.19 22.60 27.42
C TYR A 164 9.44 21.22 26.80
N VAL A 165 10.20 21.14 25.70
CA VAL A 165 10.51 19.87 25.02
C VAL A 165 11.30 18.93 25.94
N ILE A 166 12.33 19.41 26.63
CA ILE A 166 13.15 18.63 27.56
C ILE A 166 12.29 18.07 28.70
N LEU A 167 11.45 18.92 29.30
CA LEU A 167 10.53 18.52 30.36
C LEU A 167 9.48 17.53 29.87
N PHE A 168 8.97 17.70 28.64
CA PHE A 168 7.98 16.82 28.06
C PHE A 168 8.51 15.41 27.81
N ARG A 169 9.79 15.28 27.44
CA ARG A 169 10.49 14.01 27.21
C ARG A 169 10.94 13.32 28.50
N LYS A 170 11.08 14.05 29.61
CA LYS A 170 11.66 13.53 30.85
C LYS A 170 10.88 12.31 31.37
N GLY A 171 11.59 11.19 31.51
CA GLY A 171 11.01 9.93 32.00
C GLY A 171 10.17 9.16 30.97
N LYS A 172 10.08 9.64 29.72
CA LYS A 172 9.45 8.90 28.62
C LYS A 172 10.52 8.13 27.85
N SER A 173 10.20 6.89 27.48
CA SER A 173 11.02 6.06 26.59
C SER A 173 10.22 5.70 25.34
N GLY A 174 10.91 5.47 24.22
CA GLY A 174 10.27 5.10 22.97
C GLY A 174 9.78 6.27 22.14
N GLU A 175 8.72 6.06 21.36
CA GLU A 175 8.19 7.04 20.39
C GLU A 175 7.37 8.11 21.11
N ILE A 176 7.58 9.38 20.73
CA ILE A 176 6.92 10.52 21.37
C ILE A 176 6.14 11.35 20.34
N THR A 177 4.90 11.68 20.70
CA THR A 177 4.04 12.59 19.96
C THR A 177 3.76 13.82 20.82
N TYR A 178 4.02 15.01 20.26
CA TYR A 178 3.70 16.30 20.90
C TYR A 178 2.23 16.67 20.67
N SER A 179 1.75 17.71 21.36
CA SER A 179 0.39 18.22 21.15
C SER A 179 0.25 18.81 19.74
N ASN A 180 -0.97 18.77 19.20
CA ASN A 180 -1.28 19.39 17.91
C ASN A 180 -0.96 20.89 17.90
N ASP A 181 -1.15 21.59 19.02
CA ASP A 181 -0.82 23.01 19.15
C ASP A 181 0.69 23.27 19.05
N PHE A 182 1.52 22.36 19.57
CA PHE A 182 2.97 22.45 19.45
C PHE A 182 3.43 22.28 18.00
N TYR A 183 2.94 21.24 17.31
CA TYR A 183 3.21 21.08 15.88
C TYR A 183 2.64 22.27 15.09
N ALA A 184 1.50 22.82 15.55
CA ALA A 184 0.88 23.93 14.88
C ALA A 184 1.73 25.21 14.92
N MET A 185 2.29 25.46 16.10
CA MET A 185 3.26 26.51 16.31
C MET A 185 4.46 26.38 15.38
N LEU A 186 4.99 25.16 15.22
CA LEU A 186 6.17 24.94 14.38
C LEU A 186 5.90 25.22 12.90
N TYR A 187 4.78 24.79 12.32
CA TYR A 187 4.51 25.06 10.90
C TYR A 187 4.36 26.56 10.61
N GLN A 188 3.66 27.30 11.48
CA GLN A 188 3.45 28.75 11.29
C GLN A 188 4.74 29.52 11.49
N ALA A 189 5.49 29.20 12.55
CA ALA A 189 6.77 29.84 12.83
C ALA A 189 7.76 29.57 11.68
N ASN A 190 7.82 28.33 11.18
CA ASN A 190 8.70 27.97 10.07
C ASN A 190 8.35 28.72 8.78
N GLU A 191 7.07 28.83 8.43
CA GLU A 191 6.64 29.59 7.25
C GLU A 191 7.00 31.09 7.37
N LEU A 192 6.77 31.68 8.54
CA LEU A 192 7.17 33.07 8.81
C LEU A 192 8.68 33.25 8.72
N ILE A 193 9.47 32.31 9.23
CA ILE A 193 10.94 32.35 9.11
C ILE A 193 11.35 32.23 7.63
N ALA A 194 10.74 31.31 6.89
CA ALA A 194 11.07 31.04 5.49
C ALA A 194 10.77 32.23 4.57
N THR A 195 9.68 32.94 4.83
CA THR A 195 9.24 34.13 4.07
C THR A 195 9.89 35.44 4.54
N SER A 196 10.51 35.46 5.73
CA SER A 196 11.19 36.63 6.25
C SER A 196 12.50 36.95 5.50
N PRO A 197 12.88 38.23 5.40
CA PRO A 197 14.16 38.62 4.79
C PRO A 197 15.34 38.08 5.60
N THR A 198 16.33 37.52 4.92
CA THR A 198 17.56 37.02 5.53
C THR A 198 18.45 38.19 5.96
N LYS A 199 18.90 38.17 7.22
CA LYS A 199 19.95 39.08 7.72
C LYS A 199 21.30 38.39 7.62
N LEU A 200 22.40 39.15 7.59
CA LEU A 200 23.74 38.57 7.61
C LEU A 200 24.00 37.76 8.88
N ILE A 201 23.56 38.28 10.03
CA ILE A 201 23.63 37.63 11.33
C ILE A 201 22.25 37.76 11.95
N SER A 202 21.59 36.63 12.21
CA SER A 202 20.38 36.61 13.01
C SER A 202 20.17 35.27 13.68
N TYR A 203 19.51 35.31 14.82
CA TYR A 203 19.05 34.13 15.54
C TYR A 203 18.09 33.27 14.71
N TYR A 204 17.30 33.88 13.81
CA TYR A 204 16.32 33.19 12.98
C TYR A 204 16.89 32.59 11.68
N ASN A 205 18.18 32.78 11.40
CA ASN A 205 18.83 32.20 10.21
C ASN A 205 19.15 30.70 10.37
N GLY A 206 19.03 30.17 11.59
CA GLY A 206 19.22 28.74 11.88
C GLY A 206 17.91 27.97 11.88
N ASN A 207 17.99 26.64 11.78
CA ASN A 207 16.85 25.75 11.87
C ASN A 207 16.60 25.25 13.31
N THR A 208 16.80 26.15 14.28
CA THR A 208 16.83 25.84 15.72
C THR A 208 15.51 25.28 16.25
N LEU A 209 14.37 25.71 15.71
CA LEU A 209 13.06 25.16 16.12
C LEU A 209 12.87 23.70 15.70
N LEU A 210 13.36 23.30 14.53
CA LEU A 210 13.28 21.90 14.08
C LEU A 210 14.34 21.03 14.75
N GLU A 211 15.49 21.61 15.13
CA GLU A 211 16.51 20.94 15.95
C GLU A 211 15.90 20.34 17.21
N LEU A 212 15.00 21.08 17.87
CA LEU A 212 14.32 20.62 19.08
C LEU A 212 13.56 19.31 18.89
N LEU A 213 13.14 18.95 17.67
CA LEU A 213 12.45 17.69 17.41
C LEU A 213 13.39 16.46 17.41
N LEU A 214 14.68 16.66 17.15
CA LEU A 214 15.68 15.59 17.11
C LEU A 214 16.28 15.40 18.50
N ASP A 215 15.98 14.28 19.16
CA ASP A 215 16.41 14.06 20.54
C ASP A 215 17.86 13.56 20.65
N GLU A 216 18.72 14.45 21.14
CA GLU A 216 20.14 14.23 21.35
C GLU A 216 20.49 13.57 22.70
N TYR A 217 19.60 13.62 23.70
CA TYR A 217 20.00 13.28 25.08
C TYR A 217 19.12 12.21 25.74
N GLN A 218 17.82 12.18 25.44
CA GLN A 218 16.86 11.37 26.20
C GLN A 218 16.50 10.05 25.50
N GLY A 219 17.01 9.82 24.29
CA GLY A 219 16.87 8.57 23.53
C GLY A 219 15.47 8.31 22.95
N THR A 220 14.64 9.34 22.84
CA THR A 220 13.25 9.26 22.37
C THR A 220 13.16 9.20 20.84
N ARG A 221 12.21 8.44 20.31
CA ARG A 221 12.07 8.19 18.87
C ARG A 221 11.06 9.14 18.23
N LEU A 222 11.30 9.46 16.96
CA LEU A 222 10.41 10.31 16.17
C LEU A 222 9.11 9.58 15.86
N SER A 223 7.97 10.20 16.18
CA SER A 223 6.65 9.72 15.76
C SER A 223 6.33 10.06 14.31
N SER A 224 5.32 9.38 13.75
CA SER A 224 4.78 9.70 12.42
C SER A 224 4.39 11.18 12.29
N ASP A 225 3.78 11.76 13.32
CA ASP A 225 3.38 13.18 13.29
C ASP A 225 4.57 14.14 13.38
N THR A 226 5.64 13.73 14.07
CA THR A 226 6.92 14.47 14.03
C THR A 226 7.50 14.46 12.63
N TYR A 227 7.51 13.31 11.95
CA TYR A 227 7.95 13.22 10.55
C TYR A 227 7.11 14.07 9.60
N LYS A 228 5.77 14.06 9.74
CA LYS A 228 4.88 14.94 8.93
C LYS A 228 5.20 16.41 9.16
N THR A 229 5.44 16.81 10.40
CA THR A 229 5.79 18.20 10.74
C THR A 229 7.13 18.59 10.12
N LEU A 230 8.15 17.74 10.25
CA LEU A 230 9.45 17.96 9.59
C LEU A 230 9.29 18.06 8.07
N TRP A 231 8.48 17.18 7.47
CA TRP A 231 8.20 17.20 6.02
C TRP A 231 7.59 18.52 5.57
N ILE A 232 6.54 18.99 6.24
CA ILE A 232 5.87 20.26 5.93
C ILE A 232 6.87 21.42 6.02
N CYS A 233 7.63 21.50 7.12
CA CYS A 233 8.56 22.59 7.35
C CYS A 233 9.69 22.61 6.32
N LEU A 234 10.28 21.46 5.98
CA LEU A 234 11.32 21.37 4.96
C LEU A 234 10.76 21.66 3.56
N THR A 235 9.52 21.25 3.27
CA THR A 235 8.85 21.56 2.00
C THR A 235 8.64 23.06 1.85
N GLN A 236 8.19 23.76 2.89
CA GLN A 236 8.10 25.23 2.90
C GLN A 236 9.47 25.87 2.62
N GLN A 237 10.52 25.41 3.29
CA GLN A 237 11.88 25.92 3.09
C GLN A 237 12.37 25.70 1.65
N ALA A 238 12.11 24.53 1.06
CA ALA A 238 12.47 24.23 -0.32
C ALA A 238 11.68 25.08 -1.32
N TYR A 239 10.38 25.25 -1.09
CA TYR A 239 9.50 26.06 -1.92
C TYR A 239 9.94 27.53 -1.95
N TYR A 240 10.24 28.11 -0.79
CA TYR A 240 10.74 29.48 -0.65
C TYR A 240 12.26 29.63 -0.89
N ASN A 241 12.92 28.60 -1.42
CA ASN A 241 14.34 28.62 -1.81
C ASN A 241 15.32 28.95 -0.67
N ARG A 242 15.02 28.51 0.56
CA ARG A 242 15.80 28.79 1.77
C ARG A 242 16.90 27.76 2.01
N LYS A 243 17.93 27.84 1.17
CA LYS A 243 19.13 26.98 1.23
C LYS A 243 19.81 27.01 2.61
N ASP A 244 19.87 28.17 3.23
CA ASP A 244 20.46 28.39 4.56
C ASP A 244 19.79 27.52 5.64
N LEU A 245 18.45 27.51 5.67
CA LEU A 245 17.67 26.74 6.64
C LEU A 245 17.77 25.24 6.39
N ILE A 246 17.74 24.82 5.12
CA ILE A 246 17.83 23.40 4.76
C ILE A 246 19.20 22.84 5.14
N LEU A 247 20.30 23.55 4.81
CA LEU A 247 21.65 23.12 5.18
C LEU A 247 21.86 23.13 6.70
N SER A 248 21.26 24.09 7.41
CA SER A 248 21.26 24.09 8.88
C SER A 248 20.56 22.85 9.44
N TYR A 249 19.37 22.48 8.94
CA TYR A 249 18.72 21.23 9.35
C TYR A 249 19.57 20.01 9.00
N TRP A 250 20.14 19.97 7.78
CA TRP A 250 20.98 18.85 7.35
C TRP A 250 22.19 18.64 8.26
N THR A 251 22.74 19.73 8.79
CA THR A 251 23.85 19.72 9.76
C THR A 251 23.44 19.02 11.05
N ILE A 252 22.27 19.35 11.57
CA ILE A 252 21.73 18.77 12.80
C ILE A 252 21.33 17.30 12.55
N ALA A 253 20.62 17.01 11.45
CA ALA A 253 20.22 15.65 11.08
C ALA A 253 21.42 14.72 10.90
N HIS A 254 22.53 15.24 10.33
CA HIS A 254 23.79 14.51 10.19
C HIS A 254 24.37 14.14 11.56
N GLN A 255 24.43 15.10 12.49
CA GLN A 255 24.88 14.84 13.86
C GLN A 255 23.97 13.86 14.59
N TYR A 256 22.66 14.01 14.42
CA TYR A 256 21.65 13.15 15.04
C TYR A 256 21.83 11.68 14.71
N ILE A 257 21.89 11.33 13.42
CA ILE A 257 22.03 9.93 13.01
C ILE A 257 23.42 9.35 13.32
N LEU A 258 24.45 10.21 13.31
CA LEU A 258 25.83 9.80 13.53
C LEU A 258 26.14 9.56 15.02
N LEU A 259 25.69 10.45 15.90
CA LEU A 259 26.06 10.45 17.32
C LEU A 259 24.98 9.80 18.19
N PHE A 260 23.71 10.14 17.95
CA PHE A 260 22.63 9.81 18.87
C PHE A 260 21.77 8.62 18.41
N ARG A 261 21.86 8.22 17.14
CA ARG A 261 21.19 7.03 16.58
C ARG A 261 22.15 6.06 15.93
N GLN A 262 23.28 5.80 16.59
CA GLN A 262 24.27 4.79 16.16
C GLN A 262 23.64 3.40 16.00
N GLU A 263 24.30 2.56 15.22
CA GLU A 263 23.89 1.15 15.09
C GLU A 263 24.07 0.42 16.42
N VAL A 264 23.12 -0.45 16.74
CA VAL A 264 23.24 -1.37 17.86
C VAL A 264 23.75 -2.69 17.30
N TYR A 265 24.89 -3.16 17.81
CA TYR A 265 25.49 -4.41 17.35
C TYR A 265 24.82 -5.62 18.04
N PRO A 266 24.69 -6.76 17.35
CA PRO A 266 24.21 -8.00 17.96
C PRO A 266 25.11 -8.45 19.11
N VAL A 267 24.50 -8.75 20.27
CA VAL A 267 25.17 -9.33 21.44
C VAL A 267 24.89 -10.82 21.48
N TYR A 268 25.94 -11.61 21.32
CA TYR A 268 25.88 -13.07 21.28
C TYR A 268 26.04 -13.66 22.68
N ASP A 269 25.20 -14.62 23.04
CA ASP A 269 25.44 -15.47 24.20
C ASP A 269 26.51 -16.55 23.89
N LYS A 270 26.78 -17.42 24.86
CA LYS A 270 27.76 -18.51 24.72
C LYS A 270 27.41 -19.51 23.61
N ASP A 271 26.13 -19.58 23.24
CA ASP A 271 25.59 -20.49 22.24
C ASP A 271 25.37 -19.80 20.88
N LEU A 272 25.94 -18.60 20.69
CA LEU A 272 25.83 -17.76 19.48
C LEU A 272 24.41 -17.28 19.16
N HIS A 273 23.51 -17.22 20.13
CA HIS A 273 22.21 -16.58 19.97
C HIS A 273 22.28 -15.08 20.23
N ILE A 274 21.57 -14.30 19.42
CA ILE A 274 21.48 -12.83 19.58
C ILE A 274 20.50 -12.51 20.69
N THR A 275 21.00 -12.02 21.82
CA THR A 275 20.21 -11.70 23.02
C THR A 275 19.44 -10.38 22.91
N ASN A 276 19.94 -9.41 22.14
CA ASN A 276 19.35 -8.07 21.96
C ASN A 276 18.65 -7.89 20.59
N LYS A 277 18.07 -8.97 20.04
CA LYS A 277 17.48 -8.99 18.69
C LYS A 277 16.42 -7.90 18.48
N GLU A 278 15.58 -7.66 19.48
CA GLU A 278 14.54 -6.62 19.42
C GLU A 278 15.15 -5.22 19.32
N GLU A 279 16.10 -4.88 20.17
CA GLU A 279 16.77 -3.57 20.17
C GLU A 279 17.48 -3.29 18.84
N VAL A 280 18.21 -4.28 18.30
CA VAL A 280 18.87 -4.19 16.99
C VAL A 280 17.84 -3.93 15.90
N SER A 281 16.74 -4.67 15.89
CA SER A 281 15.68 -4.51 14.88
C SER A 281 15.00 -3.14 14.95
N VAL A 282 14.71 -2.66 16.16
CA VAL A 282 14.09 -1.35 16.40
C VAL A 282 15.01 -0.23 15.93
N ARG A 283 16.30 -0.27 16.31
CA ARG A 283 17.27 0.76 15.88
C ARG A 283 17.49 0.74 14.37
N LYS A 284 17.55 -0.45 13.77
CA LYS A 284 17.66 -0.58 12.31
C LYS A 284 16.46 0.05 11.63
N ASN A 285 15.24 -0.28 12.04
CA ASN A 285 14.02 0.29 11.46
C ASN A 285 13.94 1.82 11.63
N GLU A 286 14.32 2.34 12.79
CA GLU A 286 14.38 3.79 13.04
C GLU A 286 15.34 4.50 12.07
N ARG A 287 16.56 3.97 11.91
CA ARG A 287 17.56 4.52 10.97
C ARG A 287 17.07 4.43 9.53
N GLU A 288 16.48 3.31 9.15
CA GLU A 288 15.91 3.09 7.81
C GLU A 288 14.79 4.07 7.48
N GLN A 289 13.86 4.29 8.41
CA GLN A 289 12.79 5.28 8.23
C GLN A 289 13.34 6.69 8.10
N PHE A 290 14.35 7.06 8.91
CA PHE A 290 15.02 8.34 8.82
C PHE A 290 15.71 8.53 7.47
N LEU A 291 16.43 7.53 6.96
CA LEU A 291 17.07 7.60 5.63
C LEU A 291 16.04 7.71 4.50
N LYS A 292 14.96 6.91 4.54
CA LYS A 292 13.86 6.99 3.57
C LYS A 292 13.25 8.39 3.52
N PHE A 293 13.05 9.04 4.67
CA PHE A 293 12.60 10.43 4.74
C PHE A 293 13.56 11.39 4.01
N HIS A 294 14.87 11.26 4.21
CA HIS A 294 15.87 12.13 3.56
C HIS A 294 15.99 11.83 2.05
N TYR A 295 15.80 10.58 1.61
CA TYR A 295 15.77 10.23 0.20
C TYR A 295 14.52 10.78 -0.49
N ALA A 296 13.36 10.72 0.19
CA ALA A 296 12.13 11.35 -0.27
C ALA A 296 12.32 12.87 -0.42
N PHE A 297 12.97 13.52 0.55
CA PHE A 297 13.27 14.94 0.47
C PHE A 297 14.23 15.29 -0.67
N GLY A 298 15.24 14.45 -0.92
CA GLY A 298 16.09 14.57 -2.11
C GLY A 298 15.29 14.51 -3.41
N GLY A 299 14.32 13.59 -3.50
CA GLY A 299 13.35 13.54 -4.60
C GLY A 299 12.52 14.83 -4.74
N LEU A 300 12.08 15.42 -3.62
CA LEU A 300 11.36 16.71 -3.62
C LEU A 300 12.24 17.83 -4.19
N LEU A 301 13.53 17.88 -3.84
CA LEU A 301 14.46 18.88 -4.38
C LEU A 301 14.66 18.71 -5.90
N VAL A 302 14.70 17.47 -6.40
CA VAL A 302 14.74 17.20 -7.85
C VAL A 302 13.45 17.65 -8.53
N TYR A 303 12.29 17.38 -7.92
CA TYR A 303 10.99 17.80 -8.44
C TYR A 303 10.84 19.32 -8.52
N LEU A 304 11.34 20.05 -7.52
CA LEU A 304 11.33 21.51 -7.46
C LEU A 304 12.51 22.16 -8.21
N GLU A 305 13.33 21.38 -8.91
CA GLU A 305 14.52 21.81 -9.64
C GLU A 305 15.53 22.61 -8.78
N LYS A 306 15.61 22.29 -7.49
CA LYS A 306 16.51 22.94 -6.51
C LYS A 306 17.89 22.28 -6.47
N TYR A 307 18.54 22.19 -7.64
CA TYR A 307 19.78 21.42 -7.81
C TYR A 307 20.96 21.94 -6.97
N ASP A 308 21.02 23.25 -6.71
CA ASP A 308 22.06 23.86 -5.89
C ASP A 308 21.92 23.54 -4.40
N ILE A 309 20.68 23.41 -3.91
CA ILE A 309 20.36 22.95 -2.55
C ILE A 309 20.63 21.45 -2.46
N MET A 310 20.18 20.68 -3.46
CA MET A 310 20.40 19.25 -3.59
C MET A 310 21.90 18.90 -3.52
N GLN A 311 22.74 19.58 -4.31
CA GLN A 311 24.19 19.40 -4.25
C GLN A 311 24.73 19.67 -2.84
N GLY A 312 24.26 20.74 -2.20
CA GLY A 312 24.66 21.11 -0.84
C GLY A 312 24.35 20.01 0.18
N VAL A 313 23.18 19.38 0.12
CA VAL A 313 22.80 18.29 1.04
C VAL A 313 23.50 16.96 0.74
N ILE A 314 23.78 16.66 -0.54
CA ILE A 314 24.51 15.44 -0.95
C ILE A 314 25.97 15.47 -0.48
N LEU A 315 26.62 16.63 -0.56
CA LEU A 315 28.03 16.83 -0.22
C LEU A 315 28.25 17.26 1.23
N HIS A 316 27.19 17.35 2.02
CA HIS A 316 27.28 17.78 3.41
C HIS A 316 28.00 16.74 4.29
N THR A 317 28.98 17.19 5.07
CA THR A 317 29.70 16.38 6.06
C THR A 317 30.17 17.25 7.22
N ASN A 318 30.05 16.73 8.45
CA ASN A 318 30.56 17.38 9.67
C ASN A 318 31.91 16.82 10.14
N GLN A 319 32.55 15.94 9.37
CA GLN A 319 33.77 15.24 9.77
C GLN A 319 34.90 15.35 8.75
N LYS A 320 36.14 15.21 9.24
CA LYS A 320 37.35 14.96 8.46
C LYS A 320 38.01 13.66 8.95
N PRO A 321 38.21 12.63 8.10
CA PRO A 321 37.78 12.57 6.70
C PRO A 321 36.25 12.65 6.56
N PRO A 322 35.74 13.13 5.40
CA PRO A 322 34.31 13.20 5.12
C PRO A 322 33.55 11.90 5.45
N LYS A 323 32.33 12.02 5.95
CA LYS A 323 31.42 10.89 6.14
C LYS A 323 29.99 11.31 5.82
N TYR A 324 29.39 10.67 4.83
CA TYR A 324 28.06 11.01 4.32
C TYR A 324 27.00 10.06 4.89
N VAL A 325 26.53 10.31 6.11
CA VAL A 325 25.63 9.37 6.84
C VAL A 325 24.14 9.49 6.47
N LEU A 326 23.75 10.52 5.73
CA LEU A 326 22.36 10.76 5.29
C LEU A 326 22.11 10.36 3.84
N VAL A 327 23.13 9.88 3.14
CA VAL A 327 23.07 9.42 1.75
C VAL A 327 23.86 8.13 1.62
N PRO A 328 23.53 7.26 0.64
CA PRO A 328 24.28 6.04 0.44
C PRO A 328 25.77 6.30 0.18
N THR A 329 26.62 5.41 0.70
CA THR A 329 28.09 5.53 0.57
C THR A 329 28.67 4.63 -0.52
N THR A 330 27.88 3.71 -1.07
CA THR A 330 28.28 2.81 -2.16
C THR A 330 27.19 2.74 -3.24
N ILE A 331 27.56 2.44 -4.48
CA ILE A 331 26.60 2.16 -5.56
C ILE A 331 25.71 0.98 -5.19
N GLY A 332 26.26 -0.06 -4.54
CA GLY A 332 25.47 -1.20 -4.08
C GLY A 332 24.32 -0.79 -3.17
N GLU A 333 24.54 0.11 -2.22
CA GLU A 333 23.47 0.65 -1.40
C GLU A 333 22.49 1.49 -2.23
N VAL A 334 22.96 2.37 -3.12
CA VAL A 334 22.07 3.18 -3.99
C VAL A 334 21.12 2.30 -4.80
N ILE A 335 21.64 1.25 -5.45
CA ILE A 335 20.85 0.33 -6.27
C ILE A 335 19.83 -0.41 -5.40
N LYS A 336 20.24 -0.88 -4.23
CA LYS A 336 19.31 -1.49 -3.28
C LYS A 336 18.16 -0.55 -2.92
N ARG A 337 18.46 0.71 -2.59
CA ARG A 337 17.42 1.73 -2.29
C ARG A 337 16.53 2.03 -3.49
N TYR A 338 17.07 1.99 -4.70
CA TYR A 338 16.33 2.23 -5.93
C TYR A 338 15.28 1.14 -6.17
N ILE A 339 15.69 -0.12 -5.99
CA ILE A 339 14.83 -1.31 -6.14
C ILE A 339 13.75 -1.34 -5.03
N GLU A 340 14.12 -0.99 -3.79
CA GLU A 340 13.20 -0.95 -2.64
C GLU A 340 12.00 0.01 -2.82
N ILE A 341 12.05 0.96 -3.76
CA ILE A 341 10.94 1.90 -4.02
C ILE A 341 9.69 1.18 -4.53
N GLU A 342 9.85 0.10 -5.31
CA GLU A 342 8.72 -0.66 -5.89
C GLU A 342 8.45 -1.98 -5.15
N ALA A 343 9.23 -2.28 -4.12
CA ALA A 343 9.13 -3.55 -3.40
C ALA A 343 7.77 -3.74 -2.68
N ASN A 344 7.03 -2.66 -2.39
CA ASN A 344 5.74 -2.75 -1.71
C ASN A 344 4.56 -2.41 -2.63
N LYS A 345 4.20 -3.37 -3.50
CA LYS A 345 3.06 -3.25 -4.43
C LYS A 345 1.68 -3.34 -3.76
N LEU A 346 1.61 -3.76 -2.50
CA LEU A 346 0.35 -4.07 -1.79
C LEU A 346 -0.33 -2.82 -1.21
N THR A 347 0.41 -1.74 -0.95
CA THR A 347 -0.13 -0.52 -0.34
C THR A 347 -0.05 0.64 -1.32
N PRO A 348 -1.07 0.86 -2.16
CA PRO A 348 -1.05 1.98 -3.09
C PRO A 348 -1.02 3.31 -2.32
N TYR A 349 -0.40 4.34 -2.91
CA TYR A 349 -0.36 5.72 -2.40
C TYR A 349 0.53 5.98 -1.16
N ILE A 350 1.37 5.02 -0.75
CA ILE A 350 2.18 5.14 0.48
C ILE A 350 3.14 6.34 0.46
N TYR A 351 3.68 6.72 -0.71
CA TYR A 351 4.59 7.86 -0.83
C TYR A 351 3.82 9.17 -0.82
N SER A 352 2.70 9.27 -1.53
CA SER A 352 1.87 10.48 -1.54
C SER A 352 1.24 10.82 -0.19
N MET A 353 0.94 9.81 0.63
CA MET A 353 0.43 10.01 1.99
C MET A 353 1.51 10.50 2.96
N ASN A 354 2.73 9.98 2.85
CA ASN A 354 3.81 10.29 3.79
C ASN A 354 4.67 11.50 3.37
N TYR A 355 4.79 11.72 2.06
CA TYR A 355 5.71 12.67 1.43
C TYR A 355 5.00 13.49 0.31
N PRO A 356 3.91 14.20 0.61
CA PRO A 356 3.17 14.94 -0.41
C PRO A 356 4.02 16.03 -1.07
N PHE A 357 4.04 16.06 -2.41
CA PHE A 357 4.72 17.10 -3.19
C PHE A 357 3.79 18.28 -3.48
N PRO A 358 4.25 19.53 -3.36
CA PRO A 358 3.40 20.70 -3.57
C PRO A 358 2.93 20.78 -5.02
N GLY A 359 1.65 21.13 -5.23
CA GLY A 359 1.05 21.21 -6.57
C GLY A 359 0.70 19.85 -7.20
N ASN A 360 0.98 18.74 -6.53
CA ASN A 360 0.67 17.39 -7.02
C ASN A 360 -0.53 16.80 -6.27
N SER A 361 -1.73 16.93 -6.85
CA SER A 361 -3.00 16.40 -6.32
C SER A 361 -3.68 15.40 -7.25
N SER A 362 -2.93 14.87 -8.22
CA SER A 362 -3.46 13.95 -9.23
C SER A 362 -3.52 12.50 -8.74
N ILE A 363 -4.31 11.66 -9.42
CA ILE A 363 -4.36 10.20 -9.18
C ILE A 363 -2.95 9.56 -9.33
N ASN A 364 -2.08 10.17 -10.14
CA ASN A 364 -0.72 9.69 -10.39
C ASN A 364 0.31 10.31 -9.42
N SER A 365 -0.13 10.88 -8.30
CA SER A 365 0.76 11.58 -7.37
C SER A 365 1.89 10.71 -6.84
N ASP A 366 1.57 9.45 -6.50
CA ASP A 366 2.52 8.47 -5.97
C ASP A 366 3.63 8.16 -6.98
N GLU A 367 3.26 7.91 -8.23
CA GLU A 367 4.20 7.62 -9.33
C GLU A 367 5.13 8.78 -9.64
N ILE A 368 4.62 10.02 -9.59
CA ILE A 368 5.46 11.23 -9.74
C ILE A 368 6.50 11.29 -8.61
N ILE A 369 6.07 11.06 -7.36
CA ILE A 369 6.96 11.09 -6.20
C ILE A 369 8.03 10.00 -6.33
N LYS A 370 7.63 8.75 -6.59
CA LYS A 370 8.56 7.63 -6.78
C LYS A 370 9.58 7.93 -7.89
N ARG A 371 9.13 8.43 -9.04
CA ARG A 371 10.01 8.81 -10.16
C ARG A 371 11.02 9.89 -9.76
N SER A 372 10.59 10.90 -8.99
CA SER A 372 11.49 11.94 -8.51
C SER A 372 12.52 11.40 -7.50
N ILE A 373 12.13 10.48 -6.61
CA ILE A 373 13.06 9.81 -5.69
C ILE A 373 14.05 8.94 -6.48
N ARG A 374 13.59 8.18 -7.47
CA ARG A 374 14.44 7.39 -8.38
C ARG A 374 15.47 8.23 -9.10
N ARG A 375 15.06 9.37 -9.66
CA ARG A 375 15.98 10.34 -10.26
C ARG A 375 17.01 10.87 -9.26
N TYR A 376 16.60 11.18 -8.02
CA TYR A 376 17.53 11.56 -6.97
C TYR A 376 18.53 10.45 -6.62
N LEU A 377 18.10 9.18 -6.58
CA LEU A 377 19.00 8.05 -6.35
C LEU A 377 19.98 7.84 -7.51
N VAL A 378 19.57 8.04 -8.77
CA VAL A 378 20.47 8.04 -9.92
C VAL A 378 21.52 9.15 -9.80
N ILE A 379 21.13 10.34 -9.37
CA ILE A 379 22.08 11.43 -9.08
C ILE A 379 23.05 11.00 -7.98
N LEU A 380 22.57 10.36 -6.91
CA LEU A 380 23.42 9.81 -5.85
C LEU A 380 24.39 8.73 -6.33
N LEU A 381 24.00 7.91 -7.31
CA LEU A 381 24.87 6.93 -7.99
C LEU A 381 26.02 7.65 -8.68
N LEU A 382 25.72 8.67 -9.48
CA LEU A 382 26.73 9.48 -10.17
C LEU A 382 27.66 10.19 -9.18
N TYR A 383 27.14 10.67 -8.06
CA TYR A 383 27.94 11.28 -7.02
C TYR A 383 28.96 10.33 -6.37
N GLN A 384 28.75 9.00 -6.39
CA GLN A 384 29.76 8.05 -5.90
C GLN A 384 31.06 8.10 -6.70
N TYR A 385 31.03 8.59 -7.94
CA TYR A 385 32.21 8.77 -8.77
C TYR A 385 33.07 9.96 -8.32
N ILE A 386 32.47 11.02 -7.79
CA ILE A 386 33.15 12.30 -7.58
C ILE A 386 33.34 12.66 -6.10
N LYS A 387 32.57 12.06 -5.19
CA LYS A 387 32.69 12.29 -3.74
C LYS A 387 34.07 11.89 -3.22
N GLN A 388 34.66 12.79 -2.41
CA GLN A 388 35.93 12.55 -1.73
C GLN A 388 35.71 12.10 -0.28
N GLY A 389 36.68 11.36 0.27
CA GLY A 389 36.73 11.02 1.70
C GLY A 389 35.85 9.84 2.08
N GLN A 390 36.28 8.63 1.78
CA GLN A 390 35.64 7.40 2.24
C GLN A 390 36.53 6.74 3.30
N SER A 391 35.93 5.99 4.23
CA SER A 391 36.68 5.21 5.22
C SER A 391 37.67 4.26 4.52
N TYR A 392 38.85 4.05 5.11
CA TYR A 392 39.85 3.13 4.58
C TYR A 392 39.21 1.76 4.29
N GLY A 393 39.27 1.32 3.02
CA GLY A 393 38.79 0.01 2.56
C GLY A 393 37.40 -0.02 1.92
N ALA A 394 36.61 1.07 1.94
CA ALA A 394 35.33 1.12 1.22
C ALA A 394 35.55 1.40 -0.27
N ASN A 395 35.00 0.56 -1.16
CA ASN A 395 34.97 0.81 -2.60
C ASN A 395 33.61 1.42 -2.96
N PRO A 396 33.52 2.73 -3.28
CA PRO A 396 32.24 3.38 -3.57
C PRO A 396 31.52 2.81 -4.79
N LEU A 397 32.27 2.20 -5.71
CA LEU A 397 31.75 1.60 -6.94
C LEU A 397 31.49 0.09 -6.80
N SER A 398 31.49 -0.45 -5.57
CA SER A 398 31.14 -1.85 -5.36
C SER A 398 29.69 -2.11 -5.76
N LEU A 399 29.49 -3.19 -6.52
CA LEU A 399 28.16 -3.69 -6.87
C LEU A 399 27.49 -4.31 -5.64
N PRO A 400 26.14 -4.30 -5.59
CA PRO A 400 25.43 -4.99 -4.53
C PRO A 400 25.56 -6.51 -4.66
N THR A 401 25.37 -7.22 -3.56
CA THR A 401 25.14 -8.67 -3.60
C THR A 401 23.83 -8.95 -4.30
N ILE A 402 23.86 -9.82 -5.30
CA ILE A 402 22.69 -10.25 -6.06
C ILE A 402 21.87 -11.23 -5.19
N PRO A 403 20.52 -11.17 -5.21
CA PRO A 403 19.68 -12.09 -4.46
C PRO A 403 19.76 -13.53 -5.01
N ASP A 404 19.47 -14.49 -4.15
CA ASP A 404 19.54 -15.92 -4.49
C ASP A 404 18.17 -16.53 -4.85
N GLU A 405 17.06 -15.88 -4.50
CA GLU A 405 15.69 -16.34 -4.74
C GLU A 405 15.22 -15.97 -6.15
N LEU A 406 14.55 -16.89 -6.85
CA LEU A 406 14.10 -16.67 -8.23
C LEU A 406 13.13 -15.49 -8.36
N GLU A 407 12.23 -15.30 -7.40
CA GLU A 407 11.28 -14.18 -7.38
C GLU A 407 12.00 -12.83 -7.24
N GLU A 408 12.92 -12.72 -6.27
CA GLU A 408 13.74 -11.51 -6.09
C GLU A 408 14.63 -11.23 -7.31
N LEU A 409 15.22 -12.26 -7.93
CA LEU A 409 16.00 -12.12 -9.17
C LEU A 409 15.15 -11.58 -10.33
N SER A 410 13.92 -12.08 -10.47
CA SER A 410 12.96 -11.61 -11.48
C SER A 410 12.62 -10.13 -11.26
N PHE A 411 12.33 -9.77 -10.02
CA PHE A 411 12.05 -8.39 -9.63
C PHE A 411 13.26 -7.48 -9.87
N TRP A 412 14.46 -7.87 -9.45
CA TRP A 412 15.69 -7.11 -9.69
C TRP A 412 15.95 -6.91 -11.18
N LYS A 413 15.73 -7.94 -12.00
CA LYS A 413 15.87 -7.84 -13.46
C LYS A 413 14.96 -6.76 -14.04
N GLU A 414 13.70 -6.71 -13.63
CA GLU A 414 12.77 -5.65 -14.08
C GLU A 414 13.25 -4.27 -13.64
N GLU A 415 13.56 -4.11 -12.35
CA GLU A 415 13.93 -2.82 -11.76
C GLU A 415 15.26 -2.27 -12.29
N LEU A 416 16.25 -3.14 -12.58
CA LEU A 416 17.52 -2.72 -13.16
C LEU A 416 17.37 -2.20 -14.60
N ASN A 417 16.40 -2.73 -15.37
CA ASN A 417 16.09 -2.19 -16.70
C ASN A 417 15.47 -0.78 -16.61
N PHE A 418 14.71 -0.49 -15.55
CA PHE A 418 14.24 0.87 -15.28
C PHE A 418 15.39 1.78 -14.83
N LEU A 419 16.30 1.28 -13.98
CA LEU A 419 17.48 2.02 -13.56
C LEU A 419 18.36 2.42 -14.75
N GLU A 420 18.59 1.53 -15.71
CA GLU A 420 19.36 1.84 -16.93
C GLU A 420 18.74 2.99 -17.72
N LYS A 421 17.41 2.99 -17.88
CA LYS A 421 16.67 4.06 -18.57
C LYS A 421 16.73 5.38 -17.80
N ASP A 422 16.47 5.36 -16.49
CA ASP A 422 16.54 6.55 -15.65
C ASP A 422 17.96 7.14 -15.61
N LEU A 423 18.98 6.28 -15.63
CA LEU A 423 20.39 6.69 -15.73
C LEU A 423 20.67 7.38 -17.06
N ALA A 424 20.22 6.81 -18.18
CA ALA A 424 20.36 7.43 -19.49
C ALA A 424 19.63 8.78 -19.56
N ASP A 425 18.42 8.87 -19.02
CA ASP A 425 17.64 10.11 -18.92
C ASP A 425 18.43 11.20 -18.18
N VAL A 426 18.94 10.91 -16.97
CA VAL A 426 19.69 11.88 -16.16
C VAL A 426 20.99 12.30 -16.85
N LEU A 427 21.72 11.36 -17.45
CA LEU A 427 22.95 11.67 -18.18
C LEU A 427 22.70 12.52 -19.43
N SER A 428 21.52 12.42 -20.05
CA SER A 428 21.14 13.23 -21.22
C SER A 428 20.75 14.67 -20.87
N ASP A 429 20.35 14.93 -19.63
CA ASP A 429 19.94 16.25 -19.16
C ASP A 429 21.15 17.13 -18.82
N LYS A 430 21.67 17.83 -19.83
CA LYS A 430 22.81 18.75 -19.70
C LYS A 430 22.61 19.80 -18.61
N SER A 431 21.39 20.35 -18.51
CA SER A 431 21.09 21.43 -17.59
C SER A 431 21.16 20.94 -16.15
N LEU A 432 20.50 19.81 -15.87
CA LEU A 432 20.56 19.16 -14.56
C LEU A 432 22.01 18.80 -14.21
N MET A 433 22.73 18.15 -15.12
CA MET A 433 24.12 17.72 -14.88
C MET A 433 25.03 18.90 -14.53
N GLN A 434 24.87 20.04 -15.21
CA GLN A 434 25.64 21.24 -14.93
C GLN A 434 25.27 21.87 -13.58
N HIS A 435 23.99 22.13 -13.33
CA HIS A 435 23.53 22.79 -12.09
C HIS A 435 23.69 21.91 -10.84
N ALA A 436 23.65 20.59 -11.02
CA ALA A 436 23.95 19.62 -9.96
C ALA A 436 25.45 19.41 -9.74
N GLY A 437 26.35 20.09 -10.47
CA GLY A 437 27.81 19.93 -10.33
C GLY A 437 28.36 18.58 -10.78
N LEU A 438 27.64 17.89 -11.66
CA LEU A 438 28.03 16.62 -12.27
C LEU A 438 28.55 16.79 -13.71
N GLY A 439 28.67 18.03 -14.20
CA GLY A 439 29.09 18.33 -15.58
C GLY A 439 30.44 17.73 -15.99
N ILE A 440 31.33 17.43 -15.03
CA ILE A 440 32.61 16.72 -15.30
C ILE A 440 32.41 15.29 -15.80
N LEU A 441 31.30 14.66 -15.45
CA LEU A 441 30.91 13.32 -15.94
C LEU A 441 30.28 13.37 -17.34
N TYR A 442 30.10 14.57 -17.89
CA TYR A 442 29.36 14.85 -19.13
C TYR A 442 30.24 15.47 -20.24
N SER A 443 31.55 15.68 -20.05
CA SER A 443 32.35 16.49 -20.98
C SER A 443 32.65 15.81 -22.34
N PRO A 444 32.27 16.42 -23.49
CA PRO A 444 32.62 15.94 -24.84
C PRO A 444 34.01 16.36 -25.34
N SER A 445 34.76 17.16 -24.57
CA SER A 445 36.07 17.69 -25.00
C SER A 445 37.20 17.23 -24.06
N ASP A 446 38.11 16.48 -24.68
CA ASP A 446 39.43 16.02 -24.24
C ASP A 446 39.50 14.90 -23.19
N SER A 447 39.57 13.67 -23.72
CA SER A 447 39.83 12.39 -23.04
C SER A 447 38.91 12.07 -21.87
N ASP A 448 37.85 11.32 -22.19
CA ASP A 448 36.92 10.61 -21.28
C ASP A 448 37.35 10.60 -19.80
N TRP A 449 36.66 11.39 -18.96
CA TRP A 449 36.95 11.56 -17.53
C TRP A 449 37.07 10.20 -16.82
N PHE A 450 36.28 9.22 -17.25
CA PHE A 450 36.28 7.85 -16.74
C PHE A 450 37.62 7.15 -17.03
N THR A 451 38.07 7.19 -18.28
CA THR A 451 39.40 6.70 -18.69
C THR A 451 40.52 7.38 -17.91
N SER A 452 40.49 8.71 -17.79
CA SER A 452 41.53 9.49 -17.08
C SER A 452 41.60 9.20 -15.58
N ASN A 453 40.50 8.74 -14.97
CA ASN A 453 40.43 8.39 -13.54
C ASN A 453 40.45 6.87 -13.29
N SER A 454 40.65 6.05 -14.32
CA SER A 454 40.59 4.58 -14.25
C SER A 454 39.29 4.07 -13.62
N LYS A 455 38.15 4.63 -14.01
CA LYS A 455 36.81 4.25 -13.53
C LYS A 455 35.96 3.72 -14.67
N GLU A 456 35.20 2.65 -14.41
CA GLU A 456 34.19 2.12 -15.35
C GLU A 456 33.01 3.10 -15.47
N PRO A 457 32.59 3.51 -16.68
CA PRO A 457 31.42 4.36 -16.87
C PRO A 457 30.14 3.81 -16.20
N PRO A 458 29.25 4.67 -15.66
CA PRO A 458 28.04 4.25 -14.96
C PRO A 458 27.14 3.31 -15.77
N VAL A 459 27.01 3.56 -17.09
CA VAL A 459 26.18 2.76 -18.00
C VAL A 459 26.76 1.36 -18.16
N GLU A 460 28.09 1.24 -18.27
CA GLU A 460 28.76 -0.06 -18.37
C GLU A 460 28.66 -0.85 -17.06
N LEU A 461 28.81 -0.17 -15.92
CA LEU A 461 28.68 -0.76 -14.59
C LEU A 461 27.28 -1.30 -14.33
N VAL A 462 26.23 -0.53 -14.65
CA VAL A 462 24.82 -0.98 -14.53
C VAL A 462 24.55 -2.10 -15.54
N GLY A 463 25.01 -1.99 -16.78
CA GLY A 463 24.87 -3.03 -17.79
C GLY A 463 25.55 -4.35 -17.41
N ARG A 464 26.69 -4.29 -16.71
CA ARG A 464 27.37 -5.46 -16.14
C ARG A 464 26.54 -6.11 -15.03
N LEU A 465 25.93 -5.31 -14.14
CA LEU A 465 25.03 -5.84 -13.12
C LEU A 465 23.80 -6.52 -13.72
N ILE A 466 23.16 -5.89 -14.73
CA ILE A 466 22.03 -6.48 -15.45
C ILE A 466 22.41 -7.86 -16.01
N LYS A 467 23.57 -7.97 -16.68
CA LYS A 467 24.05 -9.26 -17.22
C LYS A 467 24.29 -10.31 -16.14
N LEU A 468 24.80 -9.92 -14.97
CA LEU A 468 25.02 -10.84 -13.86
C LEU A 468 23.68 -11.35 -13.29
N VAL A 469 22.71 -10.46 -13.08
CA VAL A 469 21.37 -10.82 -12.61
C VAL A 469 20.65 -11.70 -13.63
N ASP A 470 20.73 -11.37 -14.92
CA ASP A 470 20.16 -12.17 -16.00
C ASP A 470 20.76 -13.57 -16.06
N ALA A 471 22.08 -13.70 -15.92
CA ALA A 471 22.76 -14.99 -15.89
C ALA A 471 22.34 -15.81 -14.67
N ALA A 472 22.29 -15.19 -13.48
CA ALA A 472 21.85 -15.83 -12.25
C ALA A 472 20.40 -16.32 -12.36
N TYR A 473 19.48 -15.47 -12.85
CA TYR A 473 18.08 -15.80 -13.10
C TYR A 473 17.94 -16.99 -14.06
N LYS A 474 18.65 -16.99 -15.20
CA LYS A 474 18.62 -18.09 -16.18
C LYS A 474 19.13 -19.40 -15.61
N ILE A 475 20.27 -19.38 -14.89
CA ILE A 475 20.84 -20.57 -14.26
C ILE A 475 19.88 -21.12 -13.21
N LYS A 476 19.38 -20.26 -12.31
CA LYS A 476 18.47 -20.64 -11.21
C LYS A 476 17.18 -21.25 -11.75
N ARG A 477 16.56 -20.62 -12.76
CA ARG A 477 15.36 -21.16 -13.44
C ARG A 477 15.60 -22.54 -14.03
N LYS A 478 16.76 -22.74 -14.67
CA LYS A 478 17.14 -24.02 -15.27
C LYS A 478 17.33 -25.13 -14.23
N ILE A 479 18.06 -24.85 -13.15
CA ILE A 479 18.42 -25.87 -12.14
C ILE A 479 17.35 -26.11 -11.06
N SER A 480 16.33 -25.25 -10.97
CA SER A 480 15.27 -25.38 -9.96
C SER A 480 14.63 -26.77 -10.01
N PRO A 481 14.61 -27.54 -8.91
CA PRO A 481 14.03 -28.88 -8.91
C PRO A 481 12.51 -28.81 -9.01
N LEU A 482 11.91 -29.89 -9.48
CA LEU A 482 10.46 -30.04 -9.46
C LEU A 482 9.96 -30.25 -8.02
N ASP A 483 8.80 -29.68 -7.73
CA ASP A 483 8.10 -29.79 -6.46
C ASP A 483 7.27 -31.07 -6.45
N THR A 484 7.62 -31.97 -5.53
CA THR A 484 6.97 -33.27 -5.39
C THR A 484 5.49 -33.15 -4.99
N ASP A 485 5.12 -32.12 -4.22
CA ASP A 485 3.74 -31.92 -3.78
C ASP A 485 2.88 -31.43 -4.95
N LYS A 486 3.39 -30.52 -5.78
CA LYS A 486 2.70 -30.09 -7.01
C LYS A 486 2.52 -31.24 -8.00
N ILE A 487 3.53 -32.09 -8.16
CA ILE A 487 3.43 -33.30 -9.00
C ILE A 487 2.41 -34.28 -8.42
N LYS A 488 2.37 -34.45 -7.10
CA LYS A 488 1.38 -35.29 -6.44
C LYS A 488 -0.04 -34.80 -6.71
N VAL A 489 -0.30 -33.50 -6.55
CA VAL A 489 -1.60 -32.88 -6.86
C VAL A 489 -1.97 -33.07 -8.33
N PHE A 490 -1.02 -32.93 -9.26
CA PHE A 490 -1.26 -33.21 -10.68
C PHE A 490 -1.68 -34.68 -10.91
N LYS A 491 -1.00 -35.64 -10.27
CA LYS A 491 -1.32 -37.07 -10.36
C LYS A 491 -2.70 -37.41 -9.76
N GLU A 492 -3.03 -36.84 -8.61
CA GLU A 492 -4.33 -37.02 -7.95
C GLU A 492 -5.47 -36.49 -8.84
N ASN A 493 -5.32 -35.29 -9.40
CA ASN A 493 -6.27 -34.74 -10.37
C ASN A 493 -6.38 -35.61 -11.64
N ALA A 494 -5.26 -36.13 -12.15
CA ALA A 494 -5.25 -37.02 -13.30
C ALA A 494 -6.04 -38.30 -13.03
N GLN A 495 -5.84 -38.91 -11.86
CA GLN A 495 -6.60 -40.08 -11.44
C GLN A 495 -8.10 -39.77 -11.34
N GLU A 496 -8.47 -38.74 -10.56
CA GLU A 496 -9.87 -38.40 -10.29
C GLU A 496 -10.64 -38.06 -11.56
N ILE A 497 -10.15 -37.11 -12.35
CA ILE A 497 -10.87 -36.57 -13.52
C ILE A 497 -11.02 -37.63 -14.62
N VAL A 498 -9.97 -38.43 -14.88
CA VAL A 498 -10.01 -39.47 -15.90
C VAL A 498 -10.85 -40.66 -15.42
N ARG A 499 -10.75 -41.06 -14.16
CA ARG A 499 -11.60 -42.12 -13.57
C ARG A 499 -13.07 -41.75 -13.69
N GLU A 500 -13.47 -40.55 -13.28
CA GLU A 500 -14.86 -40.12 -13.40
C GLU A 500 -15.37 -40.16 -14.85
N SER A 501 -14.52 -39.81 -15.81
CA SER A 501 -14.83 -39.88 -17.24
C SER A 501 -15.05 -41.33 -17.71
N ILE A 502 -14.19 -42.25 -17.27
CA ILE A 502 -14.33 -43.68 -17.54
C ILE A 502 -15.60 -44.23 -16.91
N GLU A 503 -15.88 -43.93 -15.65
CA GLU A 503 -17.09 -44.37 -14.95
C GLU A 503 -18.37 -43.87 -15.63
N ARG A 504 -18.37 -42.62 -16.11
CA ARG A 504 -19.48 -42.08 -16.92
C ARG A 504 -19.67 -42.85 -18.22
N MET A 505 -18.59 -43.13 -18.96
CA MET A 505 -18.71 -43.88 -20.23
C MET A 505 -19.03 -45.36 -19.99
N ASN A 506 -18.64 -45.94 -18.85
CA ASN A 506 -18.98 -47.30 -18.46
C ASN A 506 -20.50 -47.52 -18.30
N LEU A 507 -21.30 -46.45 -18.13
CA LEU A 507 -22.76 -46.55 -18.20
C LEU A 507 -23.26 -47.07 -19.56
N LEU A 508 -22.48 -46.88 -20.63
CA LEU A 508 -22.76 -47.37 -21.98
C LEU A 508 -22.25 -48.79 -22.22
N ASN A 509 -21.59 -49.41 -21.23
CA ASN A 509 -20.92 -50.69 -21.41
C ASN A 509 -21.90 -51.86 -21.39
N ASN A 510 -21.73 -52.79 -22.32
CA ASN A 510 -22.51 -54.02 -22.39
C ASN A 510 -22.15 -54.97 -21.24
N PRO A 511 -23.11 -55.40 -20.41
CA PRO A 511 -22.83 -56.32 -19.30
C PRO A 511 -22.55 -57.75 -19.77
N GLY A 512 -22.95 -58.14 -20.98
CA GLY A 512 -22.72 -59.48 -21.55
C GLY A 512 -21.36 -59.64 -22.24
N GLU A 513 -21.09 -60.85 -22.72
CA GLU A 513 -20.01 -61.12 -23.69
C GLU A 513 -20.53 -60.88 -25.11
N LEU A 514 -19.74 -60.23 -25.95
CA LEU A 514 -20.03 -60.10 -27.38
C LEU A 514 -19.68 -61.44 -28.07
N GLY A 515 -20.64 -62.05 -28.76
CA GLY A 515 -20.44 -63.32 -29.49
C GLY A 515 -19.29 -63.25 -30.51
N SER A 516 -18.57 -64.35 -30.68
CA SER A 516 -17.19 -64.37 -31.22
C SER A 516 -17.01 -64.23 -32.73
N SER A 517 -18.05 -64.19 -33.56
CA SER A 517 -17.88 -64.27 -35.03
C SER A 517 -18.02 -62.97 -35.84
N ASP A 518 -18.54 -61.86 -35.28
CA ASP A 518 -18.76 -60.61 -36.06
C ASP A 518 -18.63 -59.31 -35.21
N ILE A 519 -17.41 -58.99 -34.77
CA ILE A 519 -17.12 -57.82 -33.91
C ILE A 519 -16.32 -56.74 -34.68
N ILE A 520 -16.69 -55.47 -34.54
CA ILE A 520 -15.90 -54.30 -34.95
C ILE A 520 -15.20 -53.71 -33.73
N SER A 521 -13.91 -53.40 -33.84
CA SER A 521 -13.11 -52.90 -32.72
C SER A 521 -12.45 -51.56 -33.04
N TYR A 522 -12.52 -50.62 -32.09
CA TYR A 522 -11.91 -49.31 -32.13
C TYR A 522 -10.88 -49.19 -31.00
N ASN A 523 -9.61 -49.02 -31.36
CA ASN A 523 -8.57 -48.66 -30.38
C ASN A 523 -8.61 -47.15 -30.17
N ILE A 524 -8.85 -46.73 -28.94
CA ILE A 524 -8.93 -45.33 -28.55
C ILE A 524 -7.68 -45.01 -27.71
N ASP A 525 -6.92 -44.03 -28.18
CA ASP A 525 -5.81 -43.43 -27.45
C ASP A 525 -6.12 -41.94 -27.22
N PRO A 526 -6.73 -41.59 -26.07
CA PRO A 526 -7.07 -40.22 -25.72
C PRO A 526 -5.90 -39.51 -25.00
N SER A 527 -4.73 -40.14 -24.91
CA SER A 527 -3.59 -39.66 -24.13
C SER A 527 -3.14 -38.26 -24.57
N VAL A 528 -2.70 -37.46 -23.60
CA VAL A 528 -2.22 -36.09 -23.84
C VAL A 528 -0.84 -35.93 -23.23
N TYR A 529 0.09 -35.50 -24.07
CA TYR A 529 1.46 -35.12 -23.69
C TYR A 529 1.64 -33.64 -24.02
N GLN A 530 1.64 -32.80 -22.99
CA GLN A 530 1.65 -31.34 -23.15
C GLN A 530 2.93 -30.73 -22.59
N ILE A 531 3.56 -29.89 -23.41
CA ILE A 531 4.70 -29.08 -22.96
C ILE A 531 4.18 -27.89 -22.17
N MET A 532 4.68 -27.75 -20.94
CA MET A 532 4.27 -26.72 -19.99
C MET A 532 5.51 -26.01 -19.43
N ASP A 533 5.33 -24.78 -18.95
CA ASP A 533 6.41 -24.05 -18.28
C ASP A 533 6.81 -24.80 -17.00
N LYS A 534 8.10 -25.07 -16.86
CA LYS A 534 8.67 -25.81 -15.72
C LYS A 534 8.29 -25.19 -14.37
N ARG A 535 8.18 -23.85 -14.31
CA ARG A 535 7.87 -23.11 -13.08
C ARG A 535 6.50 -23.45 -12.49
N ALA A 536 5.56 -23.93 -13.31
CA ALA A 536 4.27 -24.41 -12.82
C ALA A 536 4.41 -25.61 -11.86
N PHE A 537 5.50 -26.37 -11.99
CA PHE A 537 5.76 -27.59 -11.22
C PHE A 537 7.08 -27.53 -10.43
N ALA A 538 7.77 -26.38 -10.38
CA ALA A 538 9.03 -26.21 -9.65
C ALA A 538 8.82 -25.71 -8.22
N ILE A 539 9.80 -25.94 -7.33
CA ILE A 539 9.77 -25.42 -5.95
C ILE A 539 9.77 -23.88 -5.97
N GLU A 540 10.73 -23.30 -6.69
CA GLU A 540 10.80 -21.86 -6.88
C GLU A 540 10.03 -21.44 -8.13
N SER A 541 9.16 -20.43 -8.00
CA SER A 541 8.44 -19.79 -9.09
C SER A 541 8.39 -18.28 -8.87
N ASP A 542 8.57 -17.50 -9.94
CA ASP A 542 8.41 -16.05 -9.96
C ASP A 542 7.01 -15.61 -10.45
N ILE A 543 6.16 -16.56 -10.83
CA ILE A 543 4.80 -16.30 -11.34
C ILE A 543 3.83 -17.36 -10.81
N GLY A 544 2.58 -16.96 -10.51
CA GLY A 544 1.50 -17.90 -10.20
C GLY A 544 0.94 -18.56 -11.47
N PHE A 545 0.80 -19.88 -11.44
CA PHE A 545 0.15 -20.66 -12.50
C PHE A 545 -1.22 -21.16 -12.02
N LEU A 546 -2.23 -21.09 -12.88
CA LEU A 546 -3.59 -21.56 -12.58
C LEU A 546 -4.02 -22.65 -13.56
N GLY A 547 -4.60 -23.73 -13.04
CA GLY A 547 -5.19 -24.80 -13.84
C GLY A 547 -4.19 -25.76 -14.48
N THR A 548 -2.90 -25.60 -14.21
CA THR A 548 -1.85 -26.49 -14.70
C THR A 548 -1.94 -27.89 -14.11
N GLU A 549 -2.51 -27.99 -12.91
CA GLU A 549 -2.72 -29.22 -12.16
C GLU A 549 -3.79 -30.15 -12.74
N TYR A 550 -4.74 -29.65 -13.55
CA TYR A 550 -5.84 -30.47 -14.10
C TYR A 550 -6.04 -30.37 -15.61
N ALA A 551 -5.39 -29.43 -16.31
CA ALA A 551 -5.65 -29.17 -17.72
C ALA A 551 -5.43 -30.41 -18.62
N VAL A 552 -4.31 -31.11 -18.42
CA VAL A 552 -3.95 -32.31 -19.20
C VAL A 552 -4.96 -33.43 -18.97
N ALA A 553 -5.34 -33.66 -17.71
CA ALA A 553 -6.34 -34.65 -17.33
C ALA A 553 -7.72 -34.38 -17.95
N LYS A 554 -8.16 -33.10 -17.96
CA LYS A 554 -9.40 -32.70 -18.65
C LYS A 554 -9.32 -32.92 -20.16
N GLY A 555 -8.14 -32.68 -20.75
CA GLY A 555 -7.87 -32.99 -22.16
C GLY A 555 -8.09 -34.48 -22.46
N VAL A 556 -7.47 -35.37 -21.69
CA VAL A 556 -7.64 -36.83 -21.82
C VAL A 556 -9.10 -37.24 -21.62
N ALA A 557 -9.74 -36.76 -20.54
CA ALA A 557 -11.14 -37.08 -20.26
C ALA A 557 -12.07 -36.66 -21.40
N THR A 558 -11.86 -35.48 -21.98
CA THR A 558 -12.66 -34.97 -23.11
C THR A 558 -12.40 -35.78 -24.37
N ASN A 559 -11.13 -36.06 -24.70
CA ASN A 559 -10.76 -36.88 -25.85
C ASN A 559 -11.34 -38.29 -25.76
N TYR A 560 -11.34 -38.87 -24.56
CA TYR A 560 -11.92 -40.18 -24.30
C TYR A 560 -13.44 -40.19 -24.49
N GLU A 561 -14.17 -39.29 -23.82
CA GLU A 561 -15.63 -39.15 -23.96
C GLU A 561 -16.02 -38.92 -25.44
N TYR A 562 -15.31 -38.02 -26.11
CA TYR A 562 -15.52 -37.74 -27.53
C TYR A 562 -15.30 -38.98 -28.39
N SER A 563 -14.17 -39.67 -28.22
CA SER A 563 -13.81 -40.83 -29.05
C SER A 563 -14.75 -42.02 -28.83
N VAL A 564 -15.14 -42.30 -27.58
CA VAL A 564 -16.10 -43.37 -27.26
C VAL A 564 -17.44 -43.08 -27.92
N THR A 565 -17.96 -41.87 -27.73
CA THR A 565 -19.26 -41.49 -28.29
C THR A 565 -19.23 -41.39 -29.81
N GLN A 566 -18.12 -40.98 -30.42
CA GLN A 566 -17.97 -40.94 -31.87
C GLN A 566 -18.22 -42.30 -32.53
N THR A 567 -17.90 -43.42 -31.85
CA THR A 567 -18.14 -44.77 -32.40
C THR A 567 -19.61 -45.09 -32.68
N PHE A 568 -20.54 -44.35 -32.06
CA PHE A 568 -21.98 -44.48 -32.34
C PHE A 568 -22.32 -44.02 -33.76
N ASN A 569 -21.61 -43.03 -34.33
CA ASN A 569 -21.91 -42.50 -35.65
C ASN A 569 -21.66 -43.49 -36.79
N ASP A 570 -20.83 -44.51 -36.55
CA ASP A 570 -20.42 -45.49 -37.57
C ASP A 570 -21.40 -46.69 -37.70
N ARG A 571 -22.54 -46.66 -37.00
CA ARG A 571 -23.53 -47.75 -36.99
C ARG A 571 -24.61 -47.53 -38.06
N ASN A 572 -25.37 -48.58 -38.39
CA ASN A 572 -26.54 -48.46 -39.27
C ASN A 572 -27.73 -47.90 -38.47
N VAL A 573 -28.22 -46.72 -38.87
CA VAL A 573 -29.13 -45.91 -38.03
C VAL A 573 -30.26 -45.30 -38.84
N ASN A 574 -31.48 -45.43 -38.32
CA ASN A 574 -32.60 -44.59 -38.74
C ASN A 574 -32.56 -43.28 -37.95
N HIS A 575 -32.39 -42.16 -38.66
CA HIS A 575 -32.28 -40.83 -38.06
C HIS A 575 -33.55 -40.02 -38.28
N TYR A 576 -34.13 -39.53 -37.19
CA TYR A 576 -35.28 -38.64 -37.23
C TYR A 576 -34.96 -37.32 -36.52
N LEU A 577 -35.35 -36.22 -37.12
CA LEU A 577 -35.23 -34.87 -36.58
C LEU A 577 -36.59 -34.44 -36.04
N ILE A 578 -36.75 -34.33 -34.72
CA ILE A 578 -38.07 -34.21 -34.09
C ILE A 578 -38.18 -32.91 -33.31
N GLU A 579 -39.31 -32.22 -33.45
CA GLU A 579 -39.63 -31.05 -32.64
C GLU A 579 -39.56 -31.36 -31.14
N ARG A 580 -39.01 -30.43 -30.35
CA ARG A 580 -38.69 -30.65 -28.94
C ARG A 580 -39.89 -31.15 -28.14
N GLU A 581 -41.07 -30.57 -28.38
CA GLU A 581 -42.33 -30.88 -27.70
C GLU A 581 -42.88 -32.27 -28.07
N SER A 582 -42.37 -32.88 -29.14
CA SER A 582 -42.83 -34.16 -29.68
C SER A 582 -41.86 -35.31 -29.45
N ILE A 583 -40.68 -35.07 -28.87
CA ILE A 583 -39.63 -36.09 -28.74
C ILE A 583 -40.07 -37.34 -27.96
N PHE A 584 -40.80 -37.16 -26.85
CA PHE A 584 -41.28 -38.30 -26.05
C PHE A 584 -42.47 -39.02 -26.71
N LYS A 585 -43.28 -38.32 -27.51
CA LYS A 585 -44.32 -38.95 -28.35
C LYS A 585 -43.69 -39.78 -29.47
N ALA A 586 -42.58 -39.30 -30.03
CA ALA A 586 -41.77 -40.04 -30.99
C ALA A 586 -41.19 -41.32 -30.37
N ILE A 587 -40.65 -41.24 -29.15
CA ILE A 587 -40.19 -42.42 -28.39
C ILE A 587 -41.33 -43.43 -28.17
N GLU A 588 -42.56 -42.98 -27.90
CA GLU A 588 -43.72 -43.87 -27.72
C GLU A 588 -44.08 -44.64 -29.00
N LYS A 589 -43.97 -44.01 -30.18
CA LYS A 589 -44.25 -44.67 -31.48
C LYS A 589 -43.28 -45.82 -31.79
N LEU A 590 -42.06 -45.80 -31.22
CA LEU A 590 -41.09 -46.88 -31.39
C LEU A 590 -41.52 -48.20 -30.71
N ASN A 591 -42.56 -48.20 -29.88
CA ASN A 591 -43.10 -49.40 -29.21
C ASN A 591 -42.05 -50.22 -28.43
N ILE A 592 -41.13 -49.51 -27.77
CA ILE A 592 -40.01 -50.09 -27.02
C ILE A 592 -40.43 -50.67 -25.65
N ASN A 593 -39.70 -51.68 -25.18
CA ASN A 593 -39.94 -52.33 -23.88
C ASN A 593 -38.69 -52.30 -22.97
N ALA A 594 -38.92 -52.19 -21.66
CA ALA A 594 -37.87 -52.03 -20.65
C ALA A 594 -36.93 -53.25 -20.48
N ASN A 595 -37.38 -54.46 -20.84
CA ASN A 595 -36.57 -55.67 -20.71
C ASN A 595 -35.50 -55.74 -21.81
N LYS A 596 -35.80 -55.25 -23.02
CA LYS A 596 -34.90 -55.31 -24.18
C LYS A 596 -34.20 -53.99 -24.50
N HIS A 597 -34.85 -52.85 -24.28
CA HIS A 597 -34.37 -51.55 -24.79
C HIS A 597 -33.81 -50.64 -23.70
N VAL A 598 -32.97 -49.70 -24.14
CA VAL A 598 -32.43 -48.60 -23.35
C VAL A 598 -32.51 -47.31 -24.15
N ILE A 599 -32.67 -46.18 -23.46
CA ILE A 599 -32.60 -44.84 -24.04
C ILE A 599 -31.28 -44.21 -23.59
N ILE A 600 -30.51 -43.66 -24.51
CA ILE A 600 -29.25 -42.97 -24.24
C ILE A 600 -29.42 -41.52 -24.70
N CYS A 601 -29.08 -40.57 -23.84
CA CYS A 601 -29.20 -39.14 -24.12
C CYS A 601 -27.80 -38.52 -24.16
N PHE A 602 -27.47 -37.87 -25.28
CA PHE A 602 -26.19 -37.16 -25.46
C PHE A 602 -26.43 -35.66 -25.51
N GLY A 603 -25.89 -34.94 -24.52
CA GLY A 603 -26.01 -33.48 -24.40
C GLY A 603 -27.47 -33.01 -24.31
N VAL A 604 -28.31 -33.74 -23.55
CA VAL A 604 -29.73 -33.44 -23.36
C VAL A 604 -29.97 -32.97 -21.93
N ASN A 605 -30.54 -31.78 -21.78
CA ASN A 605 -31.03 -31.32 -20.48
C ASN A 605 -32.37 -32.00 -20.12
N LEU A 606 -32.32 -33.19 -19.54
CA LEU A 606 -33.51 -33.96 -19.12
C LEU A 606 -34.35 -33.25 -18.05
N MET A 607 -33.75 -32.39 -17.23
CA MET A 607 -34.46 -31.61 -16.21
C MET A 607 -35.44 -30.63 -16.87
N TYR A 608 -35.03 -29.97 -17.96
CA TYR A 608 -35.90 -29.10 -18.75
C TYR A 608 -37.13 -29.85 -19.30
N PHE A 609 -36.95 -31.07 -19.84
CA PHE A 609 -38.08 -31.87 -20.32
C PHE A 609 -39.04 -32.25 -19.19
N LYS A 610 -38.52 -32.60 -18.02
CA LYS A 610 -39.33 -32.96 -16.87
C LYS A 610 -40.10 -31.76 -16.29
N GLU A 611 -39.40 -30.67 -16.02
CA GLU A 611 -39.92 -29.54 -15.25
C GLU A 611 -40.64 -28.51 -16.11
N ASN A 612 -40.12 -28.20 -17.31
CA ASN A 612 -40.68 -27.16 -18.16
C ASN A 612 -41.69 -27.71 -19.18
N LEU A 613 -41.44 -28.91 -19.71
CA LEU A 613 -42.36 -29.55 -20.67
C LEU A 613 -43.33 -30.54 -20.00
N GLY A 614 -43.23 -30.71 -18.67
CA GLY A 614 -44.20 -31.48 -17.88
C GLY A 614 -44.26 -32.97 -18.21
N ILE A 615 -43.14 -33.57 -18.65
CA ILE A 615 -43.08 -35.00 -18.98
C ILE A 615 -43.06 -35.82 -17.68
N VAL A 616 -44.24 -36.07 -17.10
CA VAL A 616 -44.42 -36.78 -15.79
C VAL A 616 -43.83 -38.19 -15.80
N ALA A 617 -43.82 -38.85 -16.96
CA ALA A 617 -43.26 -40.19 -17.13
C ALA A 617 -41.72 -40.24 -17.06
N LEU A 618 -41.03 -39.09 -17.11
CA LEU A 618 -39.57 -39.02 -16.94
C LEU A 618 -39.24 -38.83 -15.45
N THR A 619 -38.77 -39.90 -14.81
CA THR A 619 -38.40 -39.91 -13.39
C THR A 619 -36.89 -39.88 -13.22
N ASN A 620 -36.43 -39.29 -12.11
CA ASN A 620 -35.04 -39.32 -11.66
C ASN A 620 -35.05 -39.73 -10.20
N TYR A 621 -34.40 -40.84 -9.87
CA TYR A 621 -34.19 -41.30 -8.51
C TYR A 621 -32.69 -41.51 -8.27
N ASN A 622 -32.11 -40.77 -7.32
CA ASN A 622 -30.68 -40.79 -6.99
C ASN A 622 -29.76 -40.67 -8.22
N GLY A 623 -30.11 -39.82 -9.18
CA GLY A 623 -29.31 -39.59 -10.39
C GLY A 623 -29.55 -40.58 -11.53
N GLN A 624 -30.38 -41.62 -11.31
CA GLN A 624 -30.76 -42.56 -12.36
C GLN A 624 -32.07 -42.12 -13.00
N TYR A 625 -32.02 -41.86 -14.32
CA TYR A 625 -33.20 -41.49 -15.09
C TYR A 625 -33.93 -42.72 -15.63
N SER A 626 -35.25 -42.64 -15.70
CA SER A 626 -36.08 -43.59 -16.43
C SER A 626 -37.26 -42.90 -17.09
N TYR A 627 -37.63 -43.38 -18.28
CA TYR A 627 -38.87 -42.98 -18.94
C TYR A 627 -39.88 -44.12 -18.81
N ARG A 628 -40.94 -43.90 -18.02
CA ARG A 628 -41.83 -44.95 -17.53
C ARG A 628 -41.01 -46.02 -16.78
N THR A 629 -40.88 -47.21 -17.35
CA THR A 629 -40.06 -48.32 -16.81
C THR A 629 -38.74 -48.51 -17.55
N ILE A 630 -38.47 -47.72 -18.59
CA ILE A 630 -37.30 -47.89 -19.47
C ILE A 630 -36.12 -47.10 -18.89
N PRO A 631 -34.94 -47.74 -18.72
CA PRO A 631 -33.76 -47.04 -18.23
C PRO A 631 -33.28 -45.97 -19.22
N VAL A 632 -32.89 -44.81 -18.71
CA VAL A 632 -32.33 -43.69 -19.47
C VAL A 632 -30.91 -43.42 -18.98
N ILE A 633 -29.92 -43.62 -19.85
CA ILE A 633 -28.54 -43.24 -19.62
C ILE A 633 -28.37 -41.79 -20.09
N ASN A 634 -28.02 -40.89 -19.19
CA ASN A 634 -27.84 -39.47 -19.53
C ASN A 634 -26.37 -39.07 -19.50
N ILE A 635 -25.81 -38.72 -20.65
CA ILE A 635 -24.48 -38.17 -20.81
C ILE A 635 -24.61 -36.67 -21.08
N ASP A 636 -24.70 -35.88 -20.00
CA ASP A 636 -24.92 -34.43 -20.05
C ASP A 636 -23.61 -33.67 -20.30
N LYS A 637 -23.10 -33.76 -21.53
CA LYS A 637 -21.88 -33.10 -22.02
C LYS A 637 -22.09 -32.57 -23.43
N ASN A 638 -21.43 -31.46 -23.74
CA ASN A 638 -21.55 -30.80 -25.05
C ASN A 638 -20.41 -31.15 -26.03
N MET A 639 -19.24 -31.58 -25.54
CA MET A 639 -18.09 -31.96 -26.36
C MET A 639 -18.07 -33.48 -26.53
N LEU A 640 -18.96 -33.99 -27.36
CA LEU A 640 -19.12 -35.42 -27.65
C LEU A 640 -18.98 -35.68 -29.15
N GLY A 641 -18.66 -36.92 -29.51
CA GLY A 641 -18.60 -37.36 -30.91
C GLY A 641 -19.98 -37.49 -31.55
N VAL A 642 -21.01 -37.76 -30.74
CA VAL A 642 -22.42 -37.65 -31.16
C VAL A 642 -22.88 -36.21 -31.03
N GLU A 643 -23.66 -35.74 -32.00
CA GLU A 643 -24.22 -34.40 -31.94
C GLU A 643 -25.08 -34.19 -30.67
N PRO A 644 -24.93 -33.06 -29.96
CA PRO A 644 -25.73 -32.78 -28.76
C PRO A 644 -27.24 -32.71 -29.03
N ASN A 645 -28.02 -32.89 -27.97
CA ASN A 645 -29.47 -33.00 -27.98
C ASN A 645 -30.00 -34.21 -28.78
N THR A 646 -29.30 -35.34 -28.68
CA THR A 646 -29.65 -36.58 -29.37
C THR A 646 -30.10 -37.65 -28.39
N PHE A 647 -31.23 -38.30 -28.71
CA PHE A 647 -31.73 -39.49 -28.03
C PHE A 647 -31.48 -40.71 -28.91
N ILE A 648 -30.76 -41.70 -28.38
CA ILE A 648 -30.52 -42.98 -29.03
C ILE A 648 -31.36 -44.05 -28.34
N ILE A 649 -32.08 -44.84 -29.12
CA ILE A 649 -32.87 -45.98 -28.64
C ILE A 649 -32.30 -47.23 -29.27
N MET A 650 -31.93 -48.22 -28.45
CA MET A 650 -31.34 -49.47 -28.92
C MET A 650 -31.61 -50.64 -27.98
N GLN A 651 -31.31 -51.86 -28.44
CA GLN A 651 -31.34 -53.03 -27.57
C GLN A 651 -30.14 -53.04 -26.63
N LYS A 652 -30.36 -53.44 -25.37
CA LYS A 652 -29.31 -53.54 -24.34
C LYS A 652 -28.18 -54.48 -24.74
N GLU A 653 -28.50 -55.54 -25.47
CA GLU A 653 -27.51 -56.52 -25.95
C GLU A 653 -26.61 -55.98 -27.06
N ASP A 654 -26.98 -54.88 -27.71
CA ASP A 654 -26.23 -54.26 -28.80
C ASP A 654 -25.36 -53.09 -28.34
N LEU A 655 -25.38 -52.76 -27.04
CA LEU A 655 -24.47 -51.80 -26.43
C LEU A 655 -23.01 -52.19 -26.71
N PRO A 656 -22.09 -51.21 -26.80
CA PRO A 656 -20.69 -51.48 -26.99
C PRO A 656 -20.07 -52.16 -25.77
N LYS A 657 -19.06 -52.97 -25.99
CA LYS A 657 -18.14 -53.37 -24.92
C LYS A 657 -17.00 -52.35 -24.85
N ILE A 658 -16.88 -51.67 -23.72
CA ILE A 658 -15.83 -50.70 -23.41
C ILE A 658 -14.87 -51.37 -22.42
N GLN A 659 -13.59 -51.42 -22.77
CA GLN A 659 -12.54 -52.00 -21.94
C GLN A 659 -11.35 -51.06 -21.91
N VAL A 660 -10.83 -50.80 -20.72
CA VAL A 660 -9.56 -50.07 -20.57
C VAL A 660 -8.43 -51.09 -20.59
N LYS A 661 -7.35 -50.76 -21.31
CA LYS A 661 -6.19 -51.62 -21.50
C LYS A 661 -4.99 -51.03 -20.78
N ASN A 662 -4.11 -51.91 -20.30
CA ASN A 662 -2.78 -51.50 -19.89
C ASN A 662 -2.04 -50.90 -21.09
N SER A 663 -1.37 -49.78 -20.85
CA SER A 663 -0.44 -49.21 -21.81
C SER A 663 0.98 -49.72 -21.57
N LYS A 664 1.75 -49.85 -22.65
CA LYS A 664 3.21 -50.00 -22.58
C LYS A 664 3.82 -48.61 -22.78
N SER A 665 3.57 -47.70 -21.84
CA SER A 665 3.97 -46.30 -21.96
C SER A 665 5.43 -46.17 -22.41
N GLU A 666 5.67 -45.44 -23.51
CA GLU A 666 7.02 -45.18 -24.01
C GLU A 666 7.84 -44.32 -23.02
N TYR A 667 7.15 -43.56 -22.17
CA TYR A 667 7.78 -42.61 -21.23
C TYR A 667 8.00 -43.16 -19.82
N SER A 668 7.65 -44.43 -19.57
CA SER A 668 7.76 -45.08 -18.25
C SER A 668 7.00 -44.32 -17.15
N LEU A 669 5.78 -43.90 -17.45
CA LEU A 669 4.92 -43.13 -16.55
C LEU A 669 4.47 -43.96 -15.33
N THR A 670 4.24 -43.28 -14.21
CA THR A 670 3.71 -43.84 -12.98
C THR A 670 2.25 -44.20 -13.16
N LYS A 671 1.89 -45.42 -12.76
CA LYS A 671 0.49 -45.84 -12.70
C LYS A 671 -0.19 -45.21 -11.50
N VAL A 672 -1.15 -44.32 -11.75
CA VAL A 672 -1.90 -43.60 -10.69
C VAL A 672 -3.22 -44.29 -10.37
N ASP A 673 -3.73 -45.13 -11.28
CA ASP A 673 -4.94 -45.91 -11.10
C ASP A 673 -4.71 -47.37 -11.48
N GLU A 674 -4.90 -48.29 -10.54
CA GLU A 674 -4.72 -49.72 -10.80
C GLU A 674 -5.87 -50.35 -11.58
N GLU A 675 -7.10 -49.91 -11.33
CA GLU A 675 -8.33 -50.48 -11.90
C GLU A 675 -8.46 -50.14 -13.38
N TYR A 676 -8.31 -48.86 -13.70
CA TYR A 676 -8.43 -48.34 -15.06
C TYR A 676 -7.08 -48.13 -15.75
N SER A 677 -5.97 -48.50 -15.12
CA SER A 677 -4.64 -48.37 -15.74
C SER A 677 -4.35 -46.98 -16.29
N ILE A 678 -4.61 -45.97 -15.47
CA ILE A 678 -4.32 -44.56 -15.78
C ILE A 678 -2.89 -44.28 -15.35
N TYR A 679 -2.12 -43.64 -16.22
CA TYR A 679 -0.73 -43.26 -15.96
C TYR A 679 -0.57 -41.75 -16.04
N ALA A 680 0.19 -41.16 -15.13
CA ALA A 680 0.44 -39.72 -15.12
C ALA A 680 1.79 -39.37 -14.50
N ASP A 681 2.49 -38.43 -15.13
CA ASP A 681 3.74 -37.88 -14.62
C ASP A 681 4.02 -36.49 -15.21
N VAL A 682 4.92 -35.76 -14.55
CA VAL A 682 5.51 -34.52 -15.08
C VAL A 682 7.00 -34.79 -15.26
N ILE A 683 7.45 -34.74 -16.51
CA ILE A 683 8.81 -35.12 -16.89
C ILE A 683 9.65 -33.87 -17.14
N SER A 684 10.77 -33.76 -16.43
CA SER A 684 11.79 -32.75 -16.70
C SER A 684 12.63 -33.14 -17.93
N PHE A 685 12.64 -32.29 -18.96
CA PHE A 685 13.50 -32.50 -20.14
C PHE A 685 15.00 -32.46 -19.80
N GLU A 686 15.39 -31.80 -18.70
CA GLU A 686 16.79 -31.79 -18.26
C GLU A 686 17.21 -33.14 -17.66
N GLU A 687 16.30 -33.80 -16.95
CA GLU A 687 16.55 -35.09 -16.29
C GLU A 687 16.40 -36.26 -17.27
N ARG A 688 15.43 -36.19 -18.19
CA ARG A 688 15.14 -37.21 -19.21
C ARG A 688 15.61 -36.77 -20.59
N LYS A 689 16.92 -36.81 -20.80
CA LYS A 689 17.56 -36.45 -22.07
C LYS A 689 17.15 -37.34 -23.24
N ASP A 690 16.78 -38.59 -22.95
CA ASP A 690 16.22 -39.54 -23.91
C ASP A 690 14.93 -39.00 -24.54
N ILE A 691 14.01 -38.48 -23.73
CA ILE A 691 12.74 -37.89 -24.21
C ILE A 691 13.00 -36.53 -24.88
N ARG A 692 13.93 -35.74 -24.35
CA ARG A 692 14.26 -34.41 -24.87
C ARG A 692 14.61 -34.41 -26.36
N VAL A 693 15.38 -35.40 -26.84
CA VAL A 693 15.80 -35.52 -28.25
C VAL A 693 14.60 -35.59 -29.21
N GLU A 694 13.47 -36.17 -28.78
CA GLU A 694 12.25 -36.25 -29.61
C GLU A 694 11.64 -34.87 -29.90
N TYR A 695 11.82 -33.92 -28.97
CA TYR A 695 11.19 -32.60 -29.02
C TYR A 695 12.13 -31.49 -29.54
N GLU A 696 13.45 -31.73 -29.56
CA GLU A 696 14.46 -30.77 -30.05
C GLU A 696 14.28 -30.37 -31.52
N ASN A 697 13.71 -31.24 -32.36
CA ASN A 697 13.42 -30.93 -33.75
C ASN A 697 12.10 -30.15 -33.95
N ARG A 698 11.27 -30.05 -32.90
CA ARG A 698 9.93 -29.43 -32.97
C ARG A 698 9.89 -28.05 -32.30
N ILE A 699 10.77 -27.81 -31.33
CA ILE A 699 10.77 -26.63 -30.47
C ILE A 699 12.20 -26.15 -30.25
N ASN A 700 12.41 -24.83 -30.14
CA ASN A 700 13.72 -24.25 -29.83
C ASN A 700 14.26 -24.77 -28.48
N THR A 701 15.53 -25.17 -28.46
CA THR A 701 16.28 -25.66 -27.31
C THR A 701 16.18 -24.75 -26.07
N GLU A 702 16.17 -23.42 -26.25
CA GLU A 702 16.04 -22.46 -25.13
C GLU A 702 14.66 -22.55 -24.45
N THR A 703 13.62 -22.88 -25.22
CA THR A 703 12.27 -23.09 -24.70
C THR A 703 12.18 -24.42 -23.93
N LEU A 704 12.81 -25.47 -24.45
CA LEU A 704 12.84 -26.79 -23.80
C LEU A 704 13.57 -26.77 -22.46
N ASP A 705 14.66 -25.99 -22.33
CA ASP A 705 15.40 -25.80 -21.07
C ASP A 705 14.53 -25.30 -19.90
N ASN A 706 13.40 -24.65 -20.22
CA ASN A 706 12.49 -24.06 -19.26
C ASN A 706 11.12 -24.74 -19.24
N SER A 707 11.02 -25.95 -19.80
CA SER A 707 9.77 -26.67 -19.95
C SER A 707 9.80 -28.04 -19.29
N VAL A 708 8.61 -28.56 -19.02
CA VAL A 708 8.36 -29.95 -18.64
C VAL A 708 7.34 -30.56 -19.58
N LEU A 709 7.33 -31.88 -19.68
CA LEU A 709 6.28 -32.63 -20.36
C LEU A 709 5.30 -33.16 -19.32
N ALA A 710 4.10 -32.59 -19.26
CA ALA A 710 3.01 -33.09 -18.44
C ALA A 710 2.25 -34.16 -19.23
N CYS A 711 2.18 -35.36 -18.67
CA CYS A 711 1.70 -36.56 -19.35
C CYS A 711 0.52 -37.14 -18.58
N VAL A 712 -0.59 -37.41 -19.27
CA VAL A 712 -1.66 -38.28 -18.79
C VAL A 712 -1.98 -39.27 -19.91
N GLU A 713 -1.92 -40.55 -19.59
CA GLU A 713 -2.00 -41.64 -20.56
C GLU A 713 -3.02 -42.69 -20.12
N MET A 714 -3.84 -43.13 -21.06
CA MET A 714 -4.74 -44.27 -20.91
C MET A 714 -5.02 -44.86 -22.30
N ILE A 715 -5.41 -46.13 -22.38
CA ILE A 715 -5.80 -46.74 -23.65
C ILE A 715 -7.11 -47.46 -23.45
N ALA A 716 -8.05 -47.29 -24.36
CA ALA A 716 -9.31 -48.00 -24.33
C ALA A 716 -9.57 -48.76 -25.64
N LEU A 717 -10.42 -49.78 -25.54
CA LEU A 717 -10.95 -50.55 -26.65
C LEU A 717 -12.47 -50.48 -26.58
N VAL A 718 -13.08 -50.04 -27.68
CA VAL A 718 -14.54 -50.07 -27.84
C VAL A 718 -14.88 -51.09 -28.91
N GLN A 719 -15.73 -52.05 -28.57
CA GLN A 719 -16.13 -53.14 -29.46
C GLN A 719 -17.63 -53.15 -29.67
N TRP A 720 -18.05 -53.36 -30.91
CA TRP A 720 -19.45 -53.39 -31.33
C TRP A 720 -19.78 -54.68 -32.06
N LYS A 721 -21.01 -55.17 -31.94
CA LYS A 721 -21.53 -56.14 -32.91
C LYS A 721 -21.66 -55.47 -34.27
N LYS A 722 -21.28 -56.17 -35.34
CA LYS A 722 -21.29 -55.62 -36.71
C LYS A 722 -22.69 -55.20 -37.17
N ASP A 723 -23.71 -55.92 -36.73
CA ASP A 723 -25.12 -55.73 -37.07
C ASP A 723 -25.90 -54.93 -36.01
N ALA A 724 -25.23 -54.34 -35.03
CA ALA A 724 -25.85 -53.46 -34.03
C ALA A 724 -26.59 -52.31 -34.73
N LYS A 725 -27.87 -52.12 -34.37
CA LYS A 725 -28.74 -51.07 -34.89
C LYS A 725 -29.31 -50.25 -33.75
N TYR A 726 -29.55 -48.97 -34.05
CA TYR A 726 -30.27 -48.09 -33.15
C TYR A 726 -31.10 -47.07 -33.94
N VAL A 727 -32.06 -46.46 -33.26
CA VAL A 727 -32.84 -45.32 -33.76
C VAL A 727 -32.33 -44.06 -33.09
N SER A 728 -32.04 -43.03 -33.89
CA SER A 728 -31.59 -41.72 -33.43
C SER A 728 -32.71 -40.70 -33.58
N LEU A 729 -33.11 -40.08 -32.48
CA LEU A 729 -34.05 -38.96 -32.44
C LEU A 729 -33.30 -37.71 -32.00
N ARG A 730 -33.03 -36.80 -32.93
CA ARG A 730 -32.37 -35.54 -32.64
C ARG A 730 -33.41 -34.44 -32.45
N VAL A 731 -33.23 -33.61 -31.43
CA VAL A 731 -34.10 -32.46 -31.19
C VAL A 731 -33.87 -31.41 -32.27
N TYR A 732 -34.95 -31.03 -32.96
CA TYR A 732 -34.94 -29.98 -33.96
C TYR A 732 -34.59 -28.63 -33.33
N ASN A 733 -33.75 -27.87 -34.04
CA ASN A 733 -33.45 -26.49 -33.74
C ASN A 733 -33.50 -25.67 -35.04
N GLN A 734 -34.47 -24.77 -35.13
CA GLN A 734 -34.69 -23.90 -36.28
C GLN A 734 -33.47 -23.05 -36.69
N PHE A 735 -32.52 -22.81 -35.79
CA PHE A 735 -31.31 -22.03 -36.07
C PHE A 735 -30.11 -22.88 -36.51
N LEU A 736 -30.12 -24.19 -36.25
CA LEU A 736 -28.99 -25.09 -36.52
C LEU A 736 -29.28 -26.09 -37.64
N ASN A 737 -30.56 -26.42 -37.89
CA ASN A 737 -30.94 -27.44 -38.85
C ASN A 737 -31.49 -26.83 -40.14
N SER A 738 -30.94 -27.26 -41.28
CA SER A 738 -31.38 -26.87 -42.62
C SER A 738 -32.55 -27.71 -43.15
N SER A 739 -32.72 -28.93 -42.63
CA SER A 739 -33.82 -29.84 -42.97
C SER A 739 -35.08 -29.54 -42.16
N LYS A 740 -36.27 -29.81 -42.72
CA LYS A 740 -37.52 -29.76 -41.95
C LYS A 740 -37.57 -30.88 -40.91
N ALA A 741 -38.20 -30.62 -39.77
CA ALA A 741 -38.49 -31.66 -38.78
C ALA A 741 -39.38 -32.76 -39.38
N ASN A 742 -39.10 -34.00 -39.02
CA ASN A 742 -39.95 -35.16 -39.27
C ASN A 742 -41.24 -35.05 -38.45
N THR A 743 -42.32 -35.60 -39.02
CA THR A 743 -43.60 -35.76 -38.34
C THR A 743 -43.64 -37.09 -37.59
N LEU A 744 -44.58 -37.22 -36.64
CA LEU A 744 -44.73 -38.46 -35.88
C LEU A 744 -45.15 -39.67 -36.75
N ASP A 745 -45.65 -39.45 -37.96
CA ASP A 745 -46.04 -40.51 -38.89
C ASP A 745 -44.87 -41.08 -39.69
N ASP A 746 -43.75 -40.35 -39.72
CA ASP A 746 -42.50 -40.82 -40.34
C ASP A 746 -41.79 -41.88 -39.48
N ILE A 747 -42.20 -42.05 -38.22
CA ILE A 747 -41.53 -42.91 -37.24
C ILE A 747 -42.12 -44.32 -37.28
N GLU A 748 -41.30 -45.28 -37.70
CA GLU A 748 -41.62 -46.70 -37.68
C GLU A 748 -41.32 -47.35 -36.30
N PRO A 749 -42.09 -48.37 -35.86
CA PRO A 749 -41.76 -49.17 -34.68
C PRO A 749 -40.35 -49.79 -34.75
N PHE A 750 -39.72 -49.96 -33.58
CA PHE A 750 -38.33 -50.45 -33.46
C PHE A 750 -38.13 -51.90 -33.95
#